data_AF-L7F4X4-F1
#
_entry.id   AF-L7F4X4-F1
#
_cell.length_a   1.000
_cell.length_b   1.000
_cell.length_c   1.000
_cell.angle_alpha   90.00
_cell.angle_beta   90.00
_cell.angle_gamma   90.00
#
_symmetry.space_group_name_H-M   'P 1'
#
loop_
_entity.id
_entity.type
_entity.pdbx_description
1 polymer ?
#
loop_
_entity_poly.entity_id
_entity_poly.type
_entity_poly.pdbx_seq_one_letter_code
_entity_poly.pdbx_strand_id
1 'polypeptide(L)'
;MPGEPPEPATDATALSVLGLLAEGAPAARFEELLRTARRENASPETLAELEDAVRLAFRVLSLFSHAQQREAGLAALVDTAHDLTLVRNLDTLLHEIARRARRLLNFDMAYIGLRDEEDGCSYIRVAEGQTTSLSVGLRTSDDSGIGSLVQSTRAPAWTSDYLSDERLPHSFDIDSVVRAEGLHAVVAVPLGYGTTAFGTLYGANRTVRHFSPDEISLMRSLGNLAAVAIERARLLEETRAEVAEAERDSSRARSSLDAQRRVEESYIHLIDLVLNGCDPQTLAEAAVQDLTGSLAVRDCVGRPVVEIGTLPDLAEDDIRGWTYDAHAAGRPVPMPTHGGWVAPVTAGCENLGAIVLIPDEPLTDGFGVRLLQLTARSVALIQLMQRTTVVAHDQIRDELFDELLSGVRPLPRQLTPRARRLGIAIDEPHVMVVARPEGGTPGSASRTAAWASSYAHRTSGLMKVYDGCVRLLLPGEDPAAAADAVSRELSPLLGHLVTIGAAGPVVGPDQVAQAHREALSCLEALTELGNLGGVATPQQMGFLGVLLSETRGVDDYVATVIGPVLDYDVQRFTELTRTLEAYFASSASPTHAASALHVHPNTVSRRLERITELLGAGWQEPERALEIQLALRLHRARRTLNHRQTDRSGAQAESTRV
;
A
#
# COMPACT_ATOMS: atom_id res chain seq x y z
N MET A 1 74.44 34.16 113.61
CA MET A 1 74.37 34.40 112.16
C MET A 1 74.22 33.05 111.49
N PRO A 2 72.99 32.60 111.20
CA PRO A 2 72.74 31.36 110.48
C PRO A 2 72.99 31.58 108.99
N GLY A 3 73.66 30.62 108.35
CA GLY A 3 73.83 30.57 106.90
C GLY A 3 72.52 30.22 106.20
N GLU A 4 72.26 30.91 105.09
CA GLU A 4 71.20 30.66 104.12
C GLU A 4 71.16 29.19 103.66
N PRO A 5 69.97 28.59 103.49
CA PRO A 5 69.83 27.29 102.86
C PRO A 5 70.01 27.42 101.33
N PRO A 6 70.47 26.35 100.64
CA PRO A 6 70.68 26.37 99.20
C PRO A 6 69.33 26.36 98.45
N GLU A 7 69.19 27.21 97.43
CA GLU A 7 68.10 27.15 96.44
C GLU A 7 68.13 25.79 95.72
N PRO A 8 66.99 25.07 95.61
CA PRO A 8 66.89 23.95 94.70
C PRO A 8 66.65 24.49 93.28
N ALA A 9 67.60 24.23 92.39
CA ALA A 9 67.41 24.38 90.95
C ALA A 9 66.39 23.33 90.47
N THR A 10 65.17 23.76 90.15
CA THR A 10 64.19 22.94 89.42
C THR A 10 63.84 23.63 88.10
N ASP A 11 64.52 23.23 87.02
CA ASP A 11 64.24 23.67 85.64
C ASP A 11 62.98 22.97 85.03
N ALA A 12 62.32 22.11 85.80
CA ALA A 12 61.10 21.41 85.41
C ALA A 12 59.85 22.25 85.74
N THR A 13 59.57 23.26 84.91
CA THR A 13 58.39 24.12 85.03
C THR A 13 57.31 23.77 84.00
N ALA A 14 56.10 24.32 84.17
CA ALA A 14 55.04 24.25 83.16
C ALA A 14 55.49 24.78 81.78
N LEU A 15 56.49 25.68 81.73
CA LEU A 15 57.07 26.18 80.49
C LEU A 15 57.77 25.07 79.69
N SER A 16 58.42 24.13 80.38
CA SER A 16 59.10 22.98 79.77
C SER A 16 58.09 22.02 79.11
N VAL A 17 56.89 21.87 79.69
CA VAL A 17 55.78 21.13 79.09
C VAL A 17 55.24 21.84 77.83
N LEU A 18 55.11 23.16 77.87
CA LEU A 18 54.71 23.94 76.69
C LEU A 18 55.74 23.88 75.57
N GLY A 19 57.04 23.88 75.90
CA GLY A 19 58.13 23.68 74.94
C GLY A 19 58.03 22.32 74.23
N LEU A 20 57.84 21.24 74.99
CA LEU A 20 57.63 19.90 74.43
C LEU A 20 56.37 19.82 73.55
N LEU A 21 55.31 20.55 73.89
CA LEU A 21 54.08 20.61 73.10
C LEU A 21 54.28 21.38 71.79
N ALA A 22 55.03 22.48 71.80
CA ALA A 22 55.37 23.25 70.61
C ALA A 22 56.28 22.47 69.64
N GLU A 23 57.17 21.61 70.16
CA GLU A 23 58.04 20.74 69.36
C GLU A 23 57.33 19.49 68.80
N GLY A 24 56.10 19.21 69.24
CA GLY A 24 55.38 17.97 68.88
C GLY A 24 56.05 16.72 69.44
N ALA A 25 56.65 16.80 70.64
CA ALA A 25 57.39 15.69 71.23
C ALA A 25 56.50 14.45 71.50
N PRO A 26 57.04 13.23 71.42
CA PRO A 26 56.29 12.01 71.72
C PRO A 26 55.95 11.89 73.22
N ALA A 27 54.88 11.16 73.55
CA ALA A 27 54.37 10.97 74.92
C ALA A 27 55.46 10.57 75.94
N ALA A 28 56.42 9.74 75.53
CA ALA A 28 57.54 9.30 76.36
C ALA A 28 58.41 10.45 76.89
N ARG A 29 58.49 11.59 76.18
CA ARG A 29 59.27 12.77 76.60
C ARG A 29 58.56 13.54 77.72
N PHE A 30 57.23 13.60 77.70
CA PHE A 30 56.44 14.19 78.79
C PHE A 30 56.49 13.32 80.05
N GLU A 31 56.46 11.99 79.89
CA GLU A 31 56.64 11.07 81.02
C GLU A 31 58.04 11.14 81.63
N GLU A 32 59.09 11.27 80.81
CA GLU A 32 60.46 11.41 81.31
C GLU A 32 60.66 12.73 82.06
N LEU A 33 59.95 13.80 81.68
CA LEU A 33 59.93 15.07 82.42
C LEU A 33 59.38 14.87 83.85
N LEU A 34 58.27 14.13 83.99
CA LEU A 34 57.70 13.78 85.31
C LEU A 34 58.62 12.85 86.11
N ARG A 35 59.28 11.89 85.47
CA ARG A 35 60.24 10.99 86.12
C ARG A 35 61.46 11.74 86.63
N THR A 36 61.95 12.72 85.87
CA THR A 36 63.12 13.53 86.24
C THR A 36 62.80 14.43 87.44
N ALA A 37 61.65 15.12 87.43
CA ALA A 37 61.19 15.94 88.56
C ALA A 37 61.01 15.11 89.86
N ARG A 38 60.56 13.86 89.76
CA ARG A 38 60.48 12.92 90.91
C ARG A 38 61.85 12.46 91.41
N ARG A 39 62.84 12.28 90.53
CA ARG A 39 64.22 11.90 90.91
C ARG A 39 64.96 13.03 91.62
N GLU A 40 64.67 14.27 91.25
CA GLU A 40 65.33 15.48 91.80
C GLU A 40 64.70 15.99 93.10
N ASN A 41 63.78 15.24 93.73
CA ASN A 41 63.06 15.64 94.95
C ASN A 41 62.37 17.01 94.84
N ALA A 42 61.75 17.29 93.69
CA ALA A 42 60.94 18.50 93.52
C ALA A 42 59.85 18.60 94.60
N SER A 43 59.48 19.84 94.96
CA SER A 43 58.45 20.08 95.98
C SER A 43 57.11 19.43 95.59
N PRO A 44 56.28 18.99 96.55
CA PRO A 44 54.98 18.38 96.25
C PRO A 44 54.06 19.29 95.42
N GLU A 45 54.16 20.60 95.62
CA GLU A 45 53.40 21.61 94.87
C GLU A 45 53.87 21.70 93.42
N THR A 46 55.19 21.73 93.19
CA THR A 46 55.79 21.75 91.85
C THR A 46 55.50 20.46 91.06
N LEU A 47 55.51 19.31 91.73
CA LEU A 47 55.19 18.04 91.08
C LEU A 47 53.71 17.94 90.67
N ALA A 48 52.80 18.40 91.54
CA ALA A 48 51.37 18.44 91.23
C ALA A 48 51.07 19.40 90.06
N GLU A 49 51.72 20.57 90.03
CA GLU A 49 51.61 21.53 88.93
C GLU A 49 52.12 20.94 87.60
N LEU A 50 53.23 20.19 87.64
CA LEU A 50 53.79 19.54 86.46
C LEU A 50 52.93 18.38 85.95
N GLU A 51 52.37 17.57 86.84
CA GLU A 51 51.41 16.50 86.50
C GLU A 51 50.14 17.07 85.85
N ASP A 52 49.64 18.18 86.39
CA ASP A 52 48.50 18.91 85.83
C ASP A 52 48.82 19.50 84.46
N ALA A 53 50.02 20.07 84.27
CA ALA A 53 50.49 20.60 83.00
C ALA A 53 50.63 19.50 81.94
N VAL A 54 51.20 18.34 82.28
CA VAL A 54 51.31 17.19 81.35
C VAL A 54 49.94 16.63 81.00
N ARG A 55 49.00 16.55 81.95
CA ARG A 55 47.61 16.16 81.68
C ARG A 55 46.93 17.13 80.71
N LEU A 56 47.12 18.44 80.90
CA LEU A 56 46.60 19.46 79.98
C LEU A 56 47.24 19.36 78.60
N ALA A 57 48.55 19.09 78.52
CA ALA A 57 49.26 18.89 77.25
C ALA A 57 48.70 17.71 76.46
N PHE A 58 48.45 16.56 77.08
CA PHE A 58 47.80 15.42 76.42
C PHE A 58 46.37 15.75 75.97
N ARG A 59 45.62 16.55 76.73
CA ARG A 59 44.30 17.03 76.31
C ARG A 59 44.37 17.93 75.08
N VAL A 60 45.35 18.83 75.00
CA VAL A 60 45.59 19.68 73.82
C VAL A 60 46.01 18.84 72.61
N LEU A 61 46.93 17.88 72.77
CA LEU A 61 47.35 16.98 71.70
C LEU A 61 46.18 16.15 71.17
N SER A 62 45.31 15.64 72.05
CA SER A 62 44.08 14.93 71.65
C SER A 62 43.15 15.84 70.84
N LEU A 63 42.90 17.08 71.29
CA LEU A 63 42.08 18.05 70.55
C LEU A 63 42.67 18.36 69.17
N PHE A 64 43.99 18.51 69.07
CA PHE A 64 44.68 18.76 67.80
C PHE A 64 44.57 17.56 66.84
N SER A 65 44.76 16.34 67.35
CA SER A 65 44.58 15.11 66.58
C SER A 65 43.15 14.96 66.06
N HIS A 66 42.15 15.26 66.90
CA HIS A 66 40.74 15.25 66.49
C HIS A 66 40.45 16.32 65.41
N ALA A 67 41.00 17.53 65.56
CA ALA A 67 40.85 18.59 64.57
C ALA A 67 41.50 18.21 63.22
N GLN A 68 42.70 17.63 63.25
CA GLN A 68 43.41 17.19 62.04
C GLN A 68 42.71 16.01 61.35
N GLN A 69 42.18 15.04 62.10
CA GLN A 69 41.36 13.96 61.56
C GLN A 69 40.07 14.49 60.92
N ARG A 70 39.44 15.50 61.54
CA ARG A 70 38.26 16.16 60.99
C ARG A 70 38.56 16.93 59.71
N GLU A 71 39.68 17.65 59.66
CA GLU A 71 40.13 18.37 58.47
C GLU A 71 40.43 17.41 57.31
N ALA A 72 41.20 16.33 57.57
CA ALA A 72 41.47 15.30 56.59
C ALA A 72 40.19 14.60 56.08
N GLY A 73 39.24 14.32 56.99
CA GLY A 73 37.94 13.76 56.63
C GLY A 73 37.10 14.69 55.76
N LEU A 74 37.11 16.00 56.04
CA LEU A 74 36.42 17.00 55.21
C LEU A 74 37.06 17.15 53.83
N ALA A 75 38.39 17.20 53.75
CA ALA A 75 39.11 17.25 52.47
C ALA A 75 38.77 16.02 51.60
N ALA A 76 38.81 14.83 52.20
CA ALA A 76 38.46 13.60 51.51
C ALA A 76 36.98 13.56 51.09
N LEU A 77 36.05 14.18 51.82
CA LEU A 77 34.66 14.32 51.40
C LEU A 77 34.50 15.27 50.20
N VAL A 78 35.27 16.37 50.15
CA VAL A 78 35.24 17.32 49.02
C VAL A 78 35.76 16.65 47.74
N ASP A 79 36.89 15.96 47.83
CA ASP A 79 37.41 15.14 46.72
C ASP A 79 36.39 14.06 46.35
N THR A 80 35.72 13.50 47.37
CA THR A 80 34.66 12.52 47.15
C THR A 80 33.51 13.10 46.31
N ALA A 81 32.99 14.24 46.73
CA ALA A 81 31.92 14.94 46.04
C ALA A 81 32.30 15.27 44.60
N HIS A 82 33.54 15.74 44.36
CA HIS A 82 34.00 16.11 43.03
C HIS A 82 33.96 14.92 42.06
N ASP A 83 34.57 13.78 42.39
CA ASP A 83 34.61 12.70 41.39
C ASP A 83 33.25 11.99 41.24
N LEU A 84 32.40 12.00 42.28
CA LEU A 84 31.03 11.50 42.15
C LEU A 84 30.21 12.33 41.16
N THR A 85 30.56 13.60 40.91
CA THR A 85 29.92 14.40 39.85
C THR A 85 30.39 14.06 38.43
N LEU A 86 31.54 13.39 38.27
CA LEU A 86 32.11 13.08 36.96
C LEU A 86 31.57 11.77 36.37
N VAL A 87 31.07 10.87 37.21
CA VAL A 87 30.57 9.55 36.79
C VAL A 87 29.14 9.68 36.27
N ARG A 88 28.91 9.19 35.04
CA ARG A 88 27.64 9.35 34.33
C ARG A 88 26.75 8.11 34.31
N ASN A 89 27.28 6.96 34.71
CA ASN A 89 26.59 5.67 34.68
C ASN A 89 26.31 5.22 36.12
N LEU A 90 25.07 4.82 36.39
CA LEU A 90 24.62 4.48 37.74
C LEU A 90 25.43 3.34 38.37
N ASP A 91 25.66 2.23 37.65
CA ASP A 91 26.38 1.08 38.20
C ASP A 91 27.84 1.41 38.52
N THR A 92 28.49 2.20 37.66
CA THR A 92 29.86 2.68 37.90
C THR A 92 29.93 3.61 39.12
N LEU A 93 28.93 4.49 39.27
CA LEU A 93 28.83 5.41 40.38
C LEU A 93 28.65 4.66 41.72
N LEU A 94 27.80 3.63 41.75
CA LEU A 94 27.56 2.83 42.96
C LEU A 94 28.81 2.09 43.45
N HIS A 95 29.58 1.48 42.53
CA HIS A 95 30.88 0.88 42.87
C HIS A 95 31.85 1.92 43.43
N GLU A 96 31.86 3.11 42.83
CA GLU A 96 32.74 4.17 43.27
C GLU A 96 32.41 4.67 44.68
N ILE A 97 31.11 4.81 45.00
CA ILE A 97 30.65 5.18 46.34
C ILE A 97 31.06 4.11 47.36
N ALA A 98 30.79 2.83 47.09
CA ALA A 98 31.15 1.73 47.99
C ALA A 98 32.66 1.68 48.23
N ARG A 99 33.46 1.80 47.16
CA ARG A 99 34.92 1.83 47.24
C ARG A 99 35.46 3.00 48.07
N ARG A 100 34.83 4.18 47.97
CA ARG A 100 35.20 5.36 48.77
C ARG A 100 34.82 5.20 50.23
N ALA A 101 33.61 4.72 50.52
CA ALA A 101 33.18 4.43 51.89
C ALA A 101 34.16 3.49 52.58
N ARG A 102 34.58 2.44 51.87
CA ARG A 102 35.57 1.47 52.36
C ARG A 102 36.92 2.10 52.68
N ARG A 103 37.47 2.93 51.78
CA ARG A 103 38.79 3.58 51.97
C ARG A 103 38.78 4.69 53.01
N LEU A 104 37.73 5.50 53.05
CA LEU A 104 37.62 6.68 53.91
C LEU A 104 37.51 6.31 55.39
N LEU A 105 36.77 5.24 55.71
CA LEU A 105 36.47 4.81 57.08
C LEU A 105 37.20 3.51 57.48
N ASN A 106 38.06 3.01 56.59
CA ASN A 106 38.83 1.78 56.75
C ASN A 106 37.94 0.57 57.09
N PHE A 107 36.92 0.35 56.25
CA PHE A 107 36.08 -0.84 56.34
C PHE A 107 36.73 -2.01 55.59
N ASP A 108 36.47 -3.23 56.07
CA ASP A 108 36.87 -4.44 55.35
C ASP A 108 35.98 -4.65 54.13
N MET A 109 34.71 -4.27 54.24
CA MET A 109 33.69 -4.37 53.21
C MET A 109 32.75 -3.16 53.24
N ALA A 110 32.30 -2.71 52.07
CA ALA A 110 31.24 -1.71 51.94
C ALA A 110 30.30 -2.13 50.82
N TYR A 111 29.00 -1.89 50.98
CA TYR A 111 27.99 -2.32 50.01
C TYR A 111 26.79 -1.38 50.01
N ILE A 112 26.04 -1.38 48.91
CA ILE A 112 24.85 -0.54 48.73
C ILE A 112 23.65 -1.42 48.46
N GLY A 113 22.62 -1.24 49.29
CA GLY A 113 21.28 -1.75 49.06
C GLY A 113 20.41 -0.69 48.39
N LEU A 114 19.68 -1.08 47.35
CA LEU A 114 18.63 -0.24 46.75
C LEU A 114 17.27 -0.86 47.04
N ARG A 115 16.26 -0.01 47.16
CA ARG A 115 14.88 -0.43 47.32
C ARG A 115 14.23 -0.62 45.95
N ASP A 116 13.53 -1.72 45.78
CA ASP A 116 12.65 -1.96 44.64
C ASP A 116 11.28 -1.33 44.94
N GLU A 117 10.81 -0.44 44.06
CA GLU A 117 9.55 0.29 44.28
C GLU A 117 8.32 -0.59 44.04
N GLU A 118 8.44 -1.62 43.20
CA GLU A 118 7.31 -2.51 42.86
C GLU A 118 7.04 -3.56 43.95
N ASP A 119 8.10 -4.21 44.46
CA ASP A 119 8.00 -5.29 45.44
C ASP A 119 8.17 -4.82 46.89
N GLY A 120 8.59 -3.56 47.09
CA GLY A 120 8.91 -3.01 48.40
C GLY A 120 10.08 -3.71 49.11
N CYS A 121 10.81 -4.60 48.44
CA CYS A 121 11.95 -5.32 48.98
C CYS A 121 13.25 -4.57 48.71
N SER A 122 14.22 -4.70 49.60
CA SER A 122 15.55 -4.16 49.40
C SER A 122 16.46 -5.23 48.78
N TYR A 123 17.38 -4.84 47.90
CA TYR A 123 18.36 -5.76 47.34
C TYR A 123 19.75 -5.13 47.27
N ILE A 124 20.78 -5.94 47.49
CA ILE A 124 22.17 -5.46 47.39
C ILE A 124 22.54 -5.33 45.92
N ARG A 125 22.75 -4.10 45.46
CA ARG A 125 23.11 -3.80 44.07
C ARG A 125 24.61 -3.92 43.84
N VAL A 126 25.41 -3.48 44.80
CA VAL A 126 26.87 -3.43 44.70
C VAL A 126 27.51 -3.76 46.03
N ALA A 127 28.63 -4.48 45.99
CA ALA A 127 29.49 -4.73 47.13
C ALA A 127 30.95 -4.59 46.73
N GLU A 128 31.76 -4.09 47.67
CA GLU A 128 33.20 -3.89 47.55
C GLU A 128 33.91 -4.49 48.79
N GLY A 129 34.87 -5.38 48.56
CA GLY A 129 35.59 -6.07 49.64
C GLY A 129 34.93 -7.36 50.13
N GLN A 130 33.92 -7.87 49.42
CA GLN A 130 33.37 -9.20 49.68
C GLN A 130 34.41 -10.30 49.49
N THR A 131 34.31 -11.34 50.31
CA THR A 131 35.06 -12.60 50.20
C THR A 131 34.25 -13.71 49.56
N THR A 132 32.93 -13.55 49.47
CA THR A 132 32.00 -14.49 48.84
C THR A 132 31.16 -13.80 47.77
N SER A 133 30.58 -14.56 46.85
CA SER A 133 29.63 -14.05 45.86
C SER A 133 28.18 -13.96 46.37
N LEU A 134 27.94 -14.22 47.67
CA LEU A 134 26.60 -14.36 48.25
C LEU A 134 25.91 -13.02 48.53
N SER A 135 26.64 -11.90 48.41
CA SER A 135 26.18 -10.57 48.81
C SER A 135 25.46 -9.81 47.69
N VAL A 136 25.98 -9.77 46.46
CA VAL A 136 25.33 -9.03 45.35
C VAL A 136 24.10 -9.79 44.85
N GLY A 137 22.96 -9.10 44.75
CA GLY A 137 21.67 -9.67 44.34
C GLY A 137 20.85 -10.28 45.49
N LEU A 138 21.38 -10.33 46.71
CA LEU A 138 20.62 -10.75 47.89
C LEU A 138 19.42 -9.81 48.07
N ARG A 139 18.20 -10.35 48.05
CA ARG A 139 16.98 -9.64 48.42
C ARG A 139 16.71 -9.84 49.91
N THR A 140 16.42 -8.75 50.60
CA THR A 140 16.13 -8.70 52.03
C THR A 140 14.75 -8.08 52.24
N SER A 141 13.96 -8.66 53.14
CA SER A 141 12.71 -8.06 53.59
C SER A 141 12.98 -6.77 54.38
N ASP A 142 12.03 -5.83 54.31
CA ASP A 142 12.13 -4.52 54.96
C ASP A 142 12.06 -4.57 56.49
N ASP A 143 11.73 -5.71 57.08
CA ASP A 143 11.56 -5.91 58.52
C ASP A 143 12.81 -6.47 59.22
N SER A 144 13.86 -6.81 58.47
CA SER A 144 14.99 -7.58 58.97
C SER A 144 16.35 -6.90 58.74
N GLY A 145 17.28 -7.18 59.65
CA GLY A 145 18.65 -6.70 59.70
C GLY A 145 18.82 -5.23 60.06
N ILE A 146 20.07 -4.77 60.06
CA ILE A 146 20.39 -3.38 60.40
C ILE A 146 19.82 -2.37 59.38
N GLY A 147 19.57 -2.83 58.15
CA GLY A 147 18.96 -2.03 57.10
C GLY A 147 17.54 -1.57 57.42
N SER A 148 16.72 -2.43 58.06
CA SER A 148 15.34 -2.10 58.44
C SER A 148 15.28 -0.94 59.45
N LEU A 149 16.25 -0.89 60.37
CA LEU A 149 16.38 0.22 61.33
C LEU A 149 16.70 1.53 60.63
N VAL A 150 17.60 1.53 59.65
CA VAL A 150 17.93 2.74 58.87
C VAL A 150 16.72 3.22 58.07
N GLN A 151 15.97 2.31 57.47
CA GLN A 151 14.79 2.66 56.68
C GLN A 151 13.65 3.22 57.55
N SER A 152 13.38 2.58 58.68
CA SER A 152 12.31 2.99 59.60
C SER A 152 12.63 4.30 60.34
N THR A 153 13.87 4.46 60.82
CA THR A 153 14.28 5.64 61.60
C THR A 153 14.76 6.80 60.73
N ARG A 154 15.18 6.53 59.49
CA ARG A 154 15.90 7.47 58.61
C ARG A 154 17.16 8.06 59.25
N ALA A 155 17.76 7.33 60.17
CA ALA A 155 18.97 7.71 60.88
C ALA A 155 20.04 6.63 60.71
N PRO A 156 21.34 6.98 60.90
CA PRO A 156 22.39 5.98 60.96
C PRO A 156 22.12 4.93 62.04
N ALA A 157 22.37 3.66 61.72
CA ALA A 157 22.32 2.55 62.66
C ALA A 157 23.65 1.80 62.66
N TRP A 158 24.08 1.29 63.81
CA TRP A 158 25.34 0.56 63.92
C TRP A 158 25.32 -0.49 65.04
N THR A 159 26.17 -1.49 64.88
CA THR A 159 26.43 -2.55 65.86
C THR A 159 27.91 -2.87 65.90
N SER A 160 28.44 -3.21 67.08
CA SER A 160 29.83 -3.63 67.25
C SER A 160 30.04 -5.13 66.99
N ASP A 161 28.97 -5.93 67.11
CA ASP A 161 28.95 -7.35 66.80
C ASP A 161 27.55 -7.80 66.38
N TYR A 162 27.33 -7.92 65.07
CA TYR A 162 26.02 -8.09 64.44
C TYR A 162 25.27 -9.31 64.96
N LEU A 163 25.90 -10.50 64.93
CA LEU A 163 25.25 -11.76 65.29
C LEU A 163 24.90 -11.88 66.78
N SER A 164 25.49 -11.02 67.61
CA SER A 164 25.32 -11.02 69.06
C SER A 164 24.39 -9.88 69.54
N ASP A 165 23.90 -9.03 68.64
CA ASP A 165 23.13 -7.82 68.98
C ASP A 165 21.62 -8.07 68.91
N GLU A 166 21.02 -8.44 70.04
CA GLU A 166 19.58 -8.72 70.15
C GLU A 166 18.66 -7.54 69.82
N ARG A 167 19.21 -6.32 69.66
CA ARG A 167 18.44 -5.15 69.21
C ARG A 167 18.11 -5.20 67.72
N LEU A 168 18.80 -6.05 66.96
CA LEU A 168 18.62 -6.19 65.52
C LEU A 168 17.60 -7.31 65.22
N PRO A 169 16.65 -7.08 64.30
CA PRO A 169 15.77 -8.15 63.84
C PRO A 169 16.59 -9.11 62.94
N HIS A 170 16.85 -10.33 63.41
CA HIS A 170 17.63 -11.31 62.66
C HIS A 170 16.77 -12.12 61.68
N SER A 171 17.34 -12.43 60.52
CA SER A 171 16.75 -13.35 59.54
C SER A 171 17.78 -14.36 59.06
N PHE A 172 17.31 -15.56 58.68
CA PHE A 172 18.19 -16.65 58.27
C PHE A 172 19.09 -16.25 57.09
N ASP A 173 18.52 -15.59 56.08
CA ASP A 173 19.24 -15.22 54.86
C ASP A 173 20.33 -14.18 55.14
N ILE A 174 20.03 -13.12 55.91
CA ILE A 174 21.01 -12.08 56.24
C ILE A 174 22.11 -12.65 57.15
N ASP A 175 21.74 -13.41 58.17
CA ASP A 175 22.69 -14.01 59.11
C ASP A 175 23.62 -15.01 58.41
N SER A 176 23.13 -15.73 57.40
CA SER A 176 23.94 -16.66 56.62
C SER A 176 25.07 -15.93 55.88
N VAL A 177 24.76 -14.78 55.28
CA VAL A 177 25.74 -13.93 54.57
C VAL A 177 26.69 -13.27 55.55
N VAL A 178 26.20 -12.76 56.69
CA VAL A 178 27.03 -12.20 57.76
C VAL A 178 28.05 -13.22 58.28
N ARG A 179 27.64 -14.48 58.50
CA ARG A 179 28.54 -15.57 58.89
C ARG A 179 29.54 -15.92 57.79
N ALA A 180 29.08 -16.01 56.53
CA ALA A 180 29.93 -16.37 55.40
C ALA A 180 31.01 -15.32 55.10
N GLU A 181 30.68 -14.03 55.26
CA GLU A 181 31.62 -12.91 55.09
C GLU A 181 32.46 -12.61 56.34
N GLY A 182 32.10 -13.22 57.48
CA GLY A 182 32.77 -13.03 58.77
C GLY A 182 32.58 -11.63 59.34
N LEU A 183 31.41 -11.00 59.15
CA LEU A 183 31.16 -9.62 59.57
C LEU A 183 30.79 -9.58 61.05
N HIS A 184 31.41 -8.65 61.79
CA HIS A 184 31.11 -8.36 63.19
C HIS A 184 30.53 -6.96 63.33
N ALA A 185 31.35 -5.92 63.15
CA ALA A 185 30.86 -4.55 63.26
C ALA A 185 30.23 -4.09 61.94
N VAL A 186 29.03 -3.53 61.99
CA VAL A 186 28.31 -3.01 60.81
C VAL A 186 27.75 -1.62 61.11
N VAL A 187 27.94 -0.68 60.20
CA VAL A 187 27.32 0.65 60.20
C VAL A 187 26.55 0.84 58.90
N ALA A 188 25.36 1.43 58.99
CA ALA A 188 24.47 1.65 57.87
C ALA A 188 23.91 3.08 57.91
N VAL A 189 23.87 3.75 56.76
CA VAL A 189 23.35 5.11 56.60
C VAL A 189 22.37 5.19 55.43
N PRO A 190 21.31 6.01 55.53
CA PRO A 190 20.32 6.10 54.47
C PRO A 190 20.89 6.81 53.24
N LEU A 191 20.45 6.38 52.06
CA LEU A 191 20.61 7.07 50.78
C LEU A 191 19.24 7.62 50.38
N GLY A 192 19.04 8.93 50.50
CA GLY A 192 17.75 9.57 50.26
C GLY A 192 17.76 11.09 50.41
N TYR A 193 16.64 11.71 50.02
CA TYR A 193 16.41 13.14 50.16
C TYR A 193 15.11 13.40 50.94
N GLY A 194 15.14 14.35 51.88
CA GLY A 194 13.97 14.70 52.68
C GLY A 194 13.42 13.51 53.48
N THR A 195 12.19 13.09 53.17
CA THR A 195 11.46 12.02 53.89
C THR A 195 11.49 10.66 53.19
N THR A 196 12.19 10.52 52.06
CA THR A 196 12.24 9.28 51.27
C THR A 196 13.68 8.78 51.11
N ALA A 197 13.95 7.56 51.62
CA ALA A 197 15.22 6.86 51.41
C ALA A 197 15.01 5.79 50.33
N PHE A 198 15.75 5.89 49.23
CA PHE A 198 15.68 4.93 48.11
C PHE A 198 16.73 3.82 48.23
N GLY A 199 17.62 3.88 49.22
CA GLY A 199 18.61 2.85 49.50
C GLY A 199 19.35 3.06 50.82
N THR A 200 20.34 2.21 51.05
CA THR A 200 21.19 2.23 52.24
C THR A 200 22.62 1.94 51.85
N LEU A 201 23.56 2.72 52.38
CA LEU A 201 25.00 2.48 52.27
C LEU A 201 25.49 1.83 53.55
N TYR A 202 26.18 0.70 53.42
CA TYR A 202 26.69 -0.11 54.50
C TYR A 202 28.22 -0.13 54.51
N GLY A 203 28.79 -0.14 55.71
CA GLY A 203 30.20 -0.41 55.97
C GLY A 203 30.33 -1.46 57.05
N ALA A 204 31.24 -2.42 56.86
CA ALA A 204 31.41 -3.53 57.78
C ALA A 204 32.89 -3.90 58.02
N ASN A 205 33.17 -4.40 59.21
CA ASN A 205 34.46 -4.94 59.60
C ASN A 205 34.34 -6.39 60.09
N ARG A 206 35.40 -7.17 59.85
CA ARG A 206 35.53 -8.57 60.28
C ARG A 206 36.07 -8.71 61.70
N THR A 207 36.14 -7.60 62.44
CA THR A 207 36.55 -7.55 63.84
C THR A 207 35.52 -6.77 64.64
N VAL A 208 35.32 -7.14 65.90
CA VAL A 208 34.48 -6.37 66.83
C VAL A 208 35.07 -4.96 66.98
N ARG A 209 34.28 -3.94 66.63
CA ARG A 209 34.71 -2.53 66.59
C ARG A 209 33.56 -1.62 67.02
N HIS A 210 33.89 -0.56 67.77
CA HIS A 210 32.94 0.51 68.09
C HIS A 210 33.15 1.67 67.12
N PHE A 211 32.06 2.27 66.63
CA PHE A 211 32.10 3.44 65.77
C PHE A 211 32.00 4.72 66.60
N SER A 212 32.92 5.64 66.38
CA SER A 212 32.91 6.96 66.99
C SER A 212 31.82 7.85 66.38
N PRO A 213 31.35 8.88 67.11
CA PRO A 213 30.40 9.86 66.57
C PRO A 213 30.89 10.57 65.30
N ASP A 214 32.20 10.78 65.19
CA ASP A 214 32.82 11.40 64.01
C ASP A 214 32.78 10.47 62.79
N GLU A 215 33.04 9.18 62.96
CA GLU A 215 32.95 8.18 61.88
C GLU A 215 31.51 8.03 61.37
N ILE A 216 30.54 7.96 62.27
CA ILE A 216 29.11 7.90 61.92
C ILE A 216 28.69 9.18 61.17
N SER A 217 29.15 10.34 61.63
CA SER A 217 28.88 11.63 60.99
C SER A 217 29.51 11.70 59.59
N LEU A 218 30.73 11.20 59.43
CA LEU A 218 31.45 11.14 58.16
C LEU A 218 30.74 10.20 57.16
N MET A 219 30.34 9.01 57.62
CA MET A 219 29.58 8.05 56.82
C MET A 219 28.25 8.62 56.36
N ARG A 220 27.52 9.32 57.26
CA ARG A 220 26.26 9.99 56.91
C ARG A 220 26.46 11.10 55.88
N SER A 221 27.50 11.91 56.01
CA SER A 221 27.83 12.94 55.01
C SER A 221 28.15 12.32 53.65
N LEU A 222 28.88 11.20 53.61
CA LEU A 222 29.12 10.46 52.38
C LEU A 222 27.81 9.91 51.78
N GLY A 223 26.93 9.34 52.61
CA GLY A 223 25.60 8.88 52.19
C GLY A 223 24.75 9.98 51.56
N ASN A 224 24.76 11.18 52.15
CA ASN A 224 24.04 12.33 51.60
C ASN A 224 24.61 12.77 50.24
N LEU A 225 25.93 12.81 50.08
CA LEU A 225 26.57 13.15 48.79
C LEU A 225 26.29 12.09 47.72
N ALA A 226 26.38 10.82 48.11
CA ALA A 226 26.05 9.68 47.26
C ALA A 226 24.59 9.73 46.80
N ALA A 227 23.66 10.08 47.68
CA ALA A 227 22.25 10.18 47.34
C ALA A 227 22.00 11.20 46.21
N VAL A 228 22.59 12.40 46.33
CA VAL A 228 22.48 13.45 45.30
C VAL A 228 23.10 13.01 43.97
N ALA A 229 24.24 12.33 44.01
CA ALA A 229 24.90 11.85 42.79
C ALA A 229 24.08 10.76 42.08
N ILE A 230 23.52 9.80 42.84
CA ILE A 230 22.69 8.71 42.32
C ILE A 230 21.43 9.24 41.67
N GLU A 231 20.75 10.20 42.31
CA GLU A 231 19.54 10.82 41.77
C GLU A 231 19.83 11.57 40.46
N ARG A 232 20.92 12.35 40.42
CA ARG A 232 21.36 13.04 39.20
C ARG A 232 21.68 12.07 38.07
N ALA A 233 22.34 10.94 38.36
CA ALA A 233 22.66 9.94 37.35
C ALA A 233 21.40 9.28 36.78
N ARG A 234 20.43 8.91 37.63
CA ARG A 234 19.13 8.36 37.21
C ARG A 234 18.35 9.33 36.32
N LEU A 235 18.18 10.57 36.76
CA LEU A 235 17.45 11.59 36.00
C LEU A 235 18.10 11.86 34.64
N LEU A 236 19.44 11.88 34.57
CA LEU A 236 20.17 12.09 33.33
C LEU A 236 20.04 10.91 32.36
N GLU A 237 19.99 9.67 32.85
CA GLU A 237 19.72 8.49 32.03
C GLU A 237 18.30 8.52 31.45
N GLU A 238 17.29 8.85 32.26
CA GLU A 238 15.89 8.98 31.85
C GLU A 238 15.72 10.06 30.77
N THR A 239 16.21 11.29 31.02
CA THR A 239 16.11 12.39 30.04
C THR A 239 16.80 12.04 28.71
N ARG A 240 17.92 11.32 28.73
CA ARG A 240 18.60 10.88 27.50
C ARG A 240 17.80 9.84 26.73
N ALA A 241 17.14 8.93 27.43
CA ALA A 241 16.28 7.93 26.80
C ALA A 241 15.11 8.61 26.09
N GLU A 242 14.45 9.57 26.75
CA GLU A 242 13.35 10.38 26.18
C GLU A 242 13.81 11.17 24.95
N VAL A 243 14.95 11.87 25.02
CA VAL A 243 15.49 12.62 23.87
C VAL A 243 15.78 11.69 22.69
N ALA A 244 16.39 10.53 22.94
CA ALA A 244 16.69 9.58 21.88
C ALA A 244 15.42 8.99 21.22
N GLU A 245 14.34 8.82 21.99
CA GLU A 245 13.03 8.42 21.45
C GLU A 245 12.41 9.53 20.60
N ALA A 246 12.37 10.76 21.13
CA ALA A 246 11.85 11.92 20.40
C ALA A 246 12.61 12.19 19.09
N GLU A 247 13.93 12.00 19.06
CA GLU A 247 14.75 12.13 17.84
C GLU A 247 14.39 11.07 16.79
N ARG A 248 14.12 9.83 17.20
CA ARG A 248 13.70 8.76 16.28
C ARG A 248 12.32 9.06 15.70
N ASP A 249 11.38 9.50 16.53
CA ASP A 249 10.04 9.84 16.09
C ASP A 249 10.03 11.08 15.18
N SER A 250 10.82 12.10 15.51
CA SER A 250 11.03 13.27 14.64
C SER A 250 11.64 12.88 13.29
N SER A 251 12.62 11.98 13.29
CA SER A 251 13.23 11.48 12.05
C SER A 251 12.22 10.73 11.18
N ARG A 252 11.39 9.86 11.78
CA ARG A 252 10.30 9.17 11.07
C ARG A 252 9.27 10.15 10.49
N ALA A 253 8.86 11.15 11.28
CA ALA A 253 7.93 12.17 10.84
C ALA A 253 8.48 13.01 9.68
N ARG A 254 9.77 13.40 9.74
CA ARG A 254 10.44 14.13 8.65
C ARG A 254 10.48 13.32 7.36
N SER A 255 10.90 12.06 7.40
CA SER A 255 10.92 11.21 6.20
C SER A 255 9.53 11.06 5.57
N SER A 256 8.47 10.97 6.38
CA SER A 256 7.09 10.92 5.89
C SER A 256 6.67 12.23 5.20
N LEU A 257 7.00 13.38 5.80
CA LEU A 257 6.72 14.70 5.22
C LEU A 257 7.49 14.93 3.91
N ASP A 258 8.75 14.51 3.84
CA ASP A 258 9.57 14.65 2.63
C ASP A 258 9.02 13.76 1.50
N ALA A 259 8.58 12.54 1.81
CA ALA A 259 7.90 11.69 0.85
C ALA A 259 6.62 12.36 0.33
N GLN A 260 5.80 12.95 1.22
CA GLN A 260 4.58 13.65 0.82
C GLN A 260 4.86 14.91 -0.02
N ARG A 261 5.90 15.68 0.30
CA ARG A 261 6.31 16.83 -0.51
C ARG A 261 6.73 16.43 -1.91
N ARG A 262 7.51 15.35 -2.06
CA ARG A 262 7.88 14.85 -3.40
C ARG A 262 6.66 14.54 -4.25
N VAL A 263 5.61 13.94 -3.66
CA VAL A 263 4.34 13.69 -4.36
C VAL A 263 3.70 14.99 -4.86
N GLU A 264 3.65 16.00 -4.00
CA GLU A 264 3.05 17.30 -4.32
C GLU A 264 3.87 18.06 -5.37
N GLU A 265 5.21 18.04 -5.27
CA GLU A 265 6.12 18.67 -6.23
C GLU A 265 6.00 18.02 -7.61
N SER A 266 5.99 16.69 -7.71
CA SER A 266 5.75 15.97 -8.97
C SER A 266 4.37 16.32 -9.57
N TYR A 267 3.34 16.47 -8.72
CA TYR A 267 2.00 16.85 -9.15
C TYR A 267 1.97 18.26 -9.78
N ILE A 268 2.58 19.23 -9.09
CA ILE A 268 2.68 20.61 -9.56
C ILE A 268 3.51 20.66 -10.84
N HIS A 269 4.65 19.96 -10.88
CA HIS A 269 5.53 19.94 -12.05
C HIS A 269 4.82 19.44 -13.32
N LEU A 270 4.10 18.32 -13.23
CA LEU A 270 3.35 17.79 -14.38
C LEU A 270 2.22 18.74 -14.83
N ILE A 271 1.55 19.43 -13.90
CA ILE A 271 0.52 20.41 -14.26
C ILE A 271 1.14 21.63 -14.93
N ASP A 272 2.23 22.17 -14.40
CA ASP A 272 2.93 23.32 -14.98
C ASP A 272 3.43 23.01 -16.39
N LEU A 273 3.95 21.79 -16.64
CA LEU A 273 4.33 21.36 -17.98
C LEU A 273 3.14 21.40 -18.95
N VAL A 274 1.97 20.92 -18.54
CA VAL A 274 0.76 20.96 -19.37
C VAL A 274 0.28 22.40 -19.62
N LEU A 275 0.25 23.24 -18.58
CA LEU A 275 -0.17 24.64 -18.70
C LEU A 275 0.76 25.46 -19.60
N ASN A 276 2.05 25.10 -19.67
CA ASN A 276 3.03 25.71 -20.57
C ASN A 276 2.98 25.16 -22.00
N GLY A 277 2.06 24.23 -22.31
CA GLY A 277 1.86 23.70 -23.65
C GLY A 277 2.97 22.75 -24.12
N CYS A 278 3.54 21.95 -23.21
CA CYS A 278 4.53 20.93 -23.58
C CYS A 278 3.95 19.87 -24.54
N ASP A 279 4.84 19.16 -25.24
CA ASP A 279 4.46 18.02 -26.06
C ASP A 279 4.33 16.73 -25.23
N PRO A 280 3.64 15.69 -25.77
CA PRO A 280 3.48 14.43 -25.07
C PRO A 280 4.81 13.73 -24.71
N GLN A 281 5.88 14.01 -25.46
CA GLN A 281 7.20 13.44 -25.20
C GLN A 281 7.84 14.03 -23.94
N THR A 282 7.86 15.35 -23.82
CA THR A 282 8.39 16.06 -22.64
C THR A 282 7.65 15.65 -21.37
N LEU A 283 6.33 15.50 -21.45
CA LEU A 283 5.51 15.03 -20.32
C LEU A 283 5.84 13.57 -19.94
N ALA A 284 6.02 12.69 -20.94
CA ALA A 284 6.40 11.30 -20.72
C ALA A 284 7.80 11.17 -20.09
N GLU A 285 8.76 11.98 -20.53
CA GLU A 285 10.10 12.07 -19.95
C GLU A 285 10.04 12.47 -18.46
N ALA A 286 9.29 13.53 -18.14
CA ALA A 286 9.09 13.96 -16.75
C ALA A 286 8.40 12.89 -15.89
N ALA A 287 7.40 12.21 -16.44
CA ALA A 287 6.72 11.14 -15.73
C ALA A 287 7.63 9.93 -15.45
N VAL A 288 8.51 9.57 -16.39
CA VAL A 288 9.49 8.47 -16.20
C VAL A 288 10.56 8.82 -15.16
N GLN A 289 10.96 10.10 -15.04
CA GLN A 289 11.90 10.52 -13.99
C GLN A 289 11.35 10.23 -12.59
N ASP A 290 10.04 10.37 -12.40
CA ASP A 290 9.39 10.17 -11.11
C ASP A 290 8.86 8.73 -10.90
N LEU A 291 8.41 8.07 -11.96
CA LEU A 291 7.88 6.69 -11.92
C LEU A 291 8.96 5.61 -12.02
N THR A 292 10.14 5.94 -12.55
CA THR A 292 11.28 5.05 -12.81
C THR A 292 10.90 3.78 -13.58
N GLY A 293 11.12 3.78 -14.90
CA GLY A 293 10.87 2.61 -15.75
C GLY A 293 10.74 2.96 -17.22
N SER A 294 10.12 2.05 -17.99
CA SER A 294 9.81 2.26 -19.40
C SER A 294 8.34 2.61 -19.60
N LEU A 295 8.05 3.58 -20.44
CA LEU A 295 6.71 4.12 -20.66
C LEU A 295 6.44 4.33 -22.15
N ALA A 296 5.31 3.84 -22.65
CA ALA A 296 4.80 4.21 -23.97
C ALA A 296 3.42 4.83 -23.90
N VAL A 297 3.24 5.92 -24.64
CA VAL A 297 1.93 6.53 -24.91
C VAL A 297 1.48 5.98 -26.26
N ARG A 298 0.32 5.32 -26.29
CA ARG A 298 -0.30 4.77 -27.49
C ARG A 298 -1.56 5.55 -27.84
N ASP A 299 -1.85 5.70 -29.13
CA ASP A 299 -3.09 6.32 -29.63
C ASP A 299 -4.31 5.39 -29.46
N CYS A 300 -5.50 5.86 -29.86
CA CYS A 300 -6.75 5.10 -29.79
C CYS A 300 -6.79 3.84 -30.67
N VAL A 301 -5.89 3.75 -31.65
CA VAL A 301 -5.71 2.59 -32.54
C VAL A 301 -4.70 1.60 -31.95
N GLY A 302 -3.94 2.03 -30.94
CA GLY A 302 -2.89 1.25 -30.31
C GLY A 302 -1.51 1.51 -30.92
N ARG A 303 -1.30 2.52 -31.77
CA ARG A 303 0.05 2.82 -32.27
C ARG A 303 0.85 3.62 -31.24
N PRO A 304 2.14 3.31 -31.02
CA PRO A 304 2.98 4.10 -30.12
C PRO A 304 3.17 5.51 -30.72
N VAL A 305 2.81 6.52 -29.94
CA VAL A 305 3.02 7.95 -30.23
C VAL A 305 4.32 8.42 -29.59
N VAL A 306 4.58 7.95 -28.37
CA VAL A 306 5.81 8.21 -27.60
C VAL A 306 6.25 6.91 -26.97
N GLU A 307 7.55 6.66 -26.96
CA GLU A 307 8.17 5.55 -26.25
C GLU A 307 9.43 6.05 -25.53
N ILE A 308 9.48 5.83 -24.22
CA ILE A 308 10.57 6.18 -23.32
C ILE A 308 11.10 4.86 -22.72
N GLY A 309 12.39 4.60 -22.87
CA GLY A 309 13.00 3.34 -22.42
C GLY A 309 12.83 2.22 -23.43
N THR A 310 12.77 0.96 -22.96
CA THR A 310 12.61 -0.22 -23.81
C THR A 310 11.54 -1.12 -23.21
N LEU A 311 10.40 -1.21 -23.89
CA LEU A 311 9.37 -2.15 -23.51
C LEU A 311 9.77 -3.58 -23.91
N PRO A 312 9.45 -4.61 -23.10
CA PRO A 312 9.61 -6.00 -23.48
C PRO A 312 8.70 -6.33 -24.67
N ASP A 313 9.04 -7.41 -25.37
CA ASP A 313 8.26 -7.92 -26.49
C ASP A 313 6.91 -8.44 -25.98
N LEU A 314 5.91 -7.58 -26.06
CA LEU A 314 4.54 -7.81 -25.58
C LEU A 314 3.65 -8.04 -26.80
N ALA A 315 2.83 -9.09 -26.76
CA ALA A 315 1.85 -9.33 -27.82
C ALA A 315 0.88 -8.14 -27.92
N GLU A 316 0.71 -7.61 -29.14
CA GLU A 316 -0.22 -6.50 -29.44
C GLU A 316 -1.64 -6.76 -28.92
N ASP A 317 -2.11 -8.01 -29.03
CA ASP A 317 -3.44 -8.41 -28.58
C ASP A 317 -3.59 -8.37 -27.05
N ASP A 318 -2.54 -8.68 -26.29
CA ASP A 318 -2.54 -8.59 -24.83
C ASP A 318 -2.61 -7.13 -24.39
N ILE A 319 -1.81 -6.25 -25.00
CA ILE A 319 -1.83 -4.81 -24.69
C ILE A 319 -3.20 -4.20 -25.02
N ARG A 320 -3.80 -4.60 -26.14
CA ARG A 320 -5.17 -4.20 -26.49
C ARG A 320 -6.17 -4.64 -25.41
N GLY A 321 -6.10 -5.89 -24.98
CA GLY A 321 -6.94 -6.42 -23.89
C GLY A 321 -6.85 -5.57 -22.63
N TRP A 322 -5.64 -5.34 -22.13
CA TRP A 322 -5.42 -4.51 -20.93
C TRP A 322 -5.81 -3.05 -21.13
N THR A 323 -5.64 -2.52 -22.33
CA THR A 323 -6.12 -1.17 -22.68
C THR A 323 -7.64 -1.08 -22.51
N TYR A 324 -8.39 -2.05 -23.03
CA TYR A 324 -9.85 -2.07 -22.86
C TYR A 324 -10.26 -2.20 -21.40
N ASP A 325 -9.56 -3.02 -20.61
CA ASP A 325 -9.80 -3.14 -19.17
C ASP A 325 -9.51 -1.83 -18.42
N ALA A 326 -8.43 -1.12 -18.78
CA ALA A 326 -8.07 0.18 -18.23
C ALA A 326 -9.18 1.22 -18.49
N HIS A 327 -9.66 1.29 -19.74
CA HIS A 327 -10.77 2.16 -20.15
C HIS A 327 -12.06 1.84 -19.41
N ALA A 328 -12.35 0.56 -19.21
CA ALA A 328 -13.52 0.13 -18.47
C ALA A 328 -13.49 0.48 -16.99
N ALA A 329 -12.30 0.39 -16.39
CA ALA A 329 -12.09 0.77 -14.99
C ALA A 329 -12.00 2.29 -14.80
N GLY A 330 -11.68 3.06 -15.85
CA GLY A 330 -11.43 4.50 -15.77
C GLY A 330 -10.20 4.86 -14.91
N ARG A 331 -9.31 3.90 -14.68
CA ARG A 331 -8.13 4.00 -13.82
C ARG A 331 -7.03 3.04 -14.29
N PRO A 332 -5.79 3.14 -13.79
CA PRO A 332 -4.74 2.24 -14.21
C PRO A 332 -5.01 0.82 -13.71
N VAL A 333 -4.75 -0.16 -14.56
CA VAL A 333 -4.91 -1.59 -14.26
C VAL A 333 -3.55 -2.30 -14.35
N PRO A 334 -3.27 -3.27 -13.47
CA PRO A 334 -2.02 -4.01 -13.51
C PRO A 334 -2.01 -5.01 -14.68
N MET A 335 -0.84 -5.21 -15.29
CA MET A 335 -0.56 -6.24 -16.28
C MET A 335 -0.03 -7.49 -15.56
N PRO A 336 -0.84 -8.55 -15.35
CA PRO A 336 -0.50 -9.64 -14.43
C PRO A 336 0.73 -10.44 -14.84
N THR A 337 1.01 -10.50 -16.13
CA THR A 337 2.08 -11.34 -16.71
C THR A 337 3.44 -10.64 -16.79
N HIS A 338 3.49 -9.31 -16.68
CA HIS A 338 4.70 -8.53 -16.98
C HIS A 338 5.05 -7.46 -15.91
N GLY A 339 4.30 -7.40 -14.80
CA GLY A 339 4.59 -6.50 -13.68
C GLY A 339 4.38 -5.00 -13.99
N GLY A 340 3.87 -4.65 -15.17
CA GLY A 340 3.56 -3.28 -15.55
C GLY A 340 2.11 -2.89 -15.34
N TRP A 341 1.75 -1.71 -15.84
CA TRP A 341 0.45 -1.07 -15.69
C TRP A 341 -0.02 -0.46 -17.01
N VAL A 342 -1.33 -0.48 -17.25
CA VAL A 342 -1.96 0.26 -18.37
C VAL A 342 -2.92 1.28 -17.79
N ALA A 343 -2.76 2.54 -18.18
CA ALA A 343 -3.65 3.64 -17.80
C ALA A 343 -4.43 4.18 -19.00
N PRO A 344 -5.74 4.42 -18.86
CA PRO A 344 -6.55 4.92 -19.95
C PRO A 344 -6.29 6.42 -20.18
N VAL A 345 -6.09 6.81 -21.43
CA VAL A 345 -6.04 8.23 -21.83
C VAL A 345 -7.44 8.57 -22.36
N THR A 346 -8.24 9.25 -21.55
CA THR A 346 -9.64 9.55 -21.86
C THR A 346 -10.00 11.01 -21.65
N ALA A 347 -10.94 11.49 -22.46
CA ALA A 347 -11.60 12.78 -22.31
C ALA A 347 -13.11 12.57 -22.22
N GLY A 348 -13.67 12.52 -21.01
CA GLY A 348 -15.07 12.13 -20.82
C GLY A 348 -15.31 10.69 -21.27
N CYS A 349 -16.10 10.50 -22.33
CA CYS A 349 -16.33 9.19 -22.96
C CYS A 349 -15.42 8.91 -24.16
N GLU A 350 -14.57 9.86 -24.56
CA GLU A 350 -13.68 9.72 -25.72
C GLU A 350 -12.44 8.91 -25.35
N ASN A 351 -12.12 7.90 -26.17
CA ASN A 351 -10.90 7.10 -26.07
C ASN A 351 -9.79 7.78 -26.89
N LEU A 352 -8.78 8.33 -26.20
CA LEU A 352 -7.62 8.96 -26.83
C LEU A 352 -6.41 8.02 -26.91
N GLY A 353 -6.50 6.82 -26.32
CA GLY A 353 -5.44 5.83 -26.26
C GLY A 353 -5.13 5.35 -24.86
N ALA A 354 -3.89 4.95 -24.62
CA ALA A 354 -3.46 4.41 -23.33
C ALA A 354 -1.98 4.69 -23.06
N ILE A 355 -1.61 4.70 -21.77
CA ILE A 355 -0.21 4.67 -21.34
C ILE A 355 0.11 3.28 -20.83
N VAL A 356 1.18 2.69 -21.34
CA VAL A 356 1.76 1.44 -20.85
C VAL A 356 3.00 1.79 -20.07
N LEU A 357 3.06 1.41 -18.79
CA LEU A 357 4.20 1.61 -17.89
C LEU A 357 4.74 0.26 -17.45
N ILE A 358 6.05 0.08 -17.49
CA ILE A 358 6.76 -1.03 -16.85
C ILE A 358 7.75 -0.41 -15.88
N PRO A 359 7.43 -0.39 -14.58
CA PRO A 359 8.28 0.23 -13.59
C PRO A 359 9.48 -0.68 -13.29
N ASP A 360 10.61 -0.07 -12.94
CA ASP A 360 11.82 -0.80 -12.54
C ASP A 360 11.59 -1.56 -11.21
N GLU A 361 10.77 -0.97 -10.33
CA GLU A 361 10.33 -1.55 -9.06
C GLU A 361 8.79 -1.63 -8.97
N PRO A 362 8.20 -2.63 -8.27
CA PRO A 362 6.76 -2.74 -8.15
C PRO A 362 6.14 -1.52 -7.45
N LEU A 363 5.04 -0.99 -7.99
CA LEU A 363 4.31 0.13 -7.37
C LEU A 363 3.58 -0.32 -6.08
N THR A 364 4.23 -0.21 -4.92
CA THR A 364 3.71 -0.73 -3.63
C THR A 364 2.93 0.28 -2.78
N ASP A 365 3.11 1.59 -2.98
CA ASP A 365 2.62 2.66 -2.10
C ASP A 365 1.38 3.41 -2.63
N GLY A 366 0.87 2.97 -3.79
CA GLY A 366 -0.24 3.62 -4.50
C GLY A 366 0.09 5.02 -5.05
N PHE A 367 1.25 5.60 -4.75
CA PHE A 367 1.69 6.88 -5.30
C PHE A 367 1.98 6.74 -6.78
N GLY A 368 2.79 5.76 -7.18
CA GLY A 368 3.10 5.55 -8.59
C GLY A 368 1.85 5.32 -9.45
N VAL A 369 0.83 4.64 -8.92
CA VAL A 369 -0.45 4.45 -9.62
C VAL A 369 -1.20 5.78 -9.78
N ARG A 370 -1.22 6.63 -8.74
CA ARG A 370 -1.83 7.98 -8.82
C ARG A 370 -1.08 8.89 -9.80
N LEU A 371 0.25 8.84 -9.79
CA LEU A 371 1.09 9.63 -10.68
C LEU A 371 0.93 9.17 -12.13
N LEU A 372 0.85 7.87 -12.39
CA LEU A 372 0.52 7.31 -13.71
C LEU A 372 -0.88 7.77 -14.18
N GLN A 373 -1.88 7.75 -13.29
CA GLN A 373 -3.22 8.25 -13.62
C GLN A 373 -3.22 9.75 -13.93
N LEU A 374 -2.44 10.55 -13.21
CA LEU A 374 -2.28 11.97 -13.49
C LEU A 374 -1.60 12.17 -14.85
N THR A 375 -0.53 11.43 -15.12
CA THR A 375 0.19 11.46 -16.40
C THR A 375 -0.77 11.15 -17.55
N ALA A 376 -1.62 10.13 -17.42
CA ALA A 376 -2.62 9.80 -18.44
C ALA A 376 -3.65 10.93 -18.68
N ARG A 377 -4.07 11.62 -17.62
CA ARG A 377 -4.96 12.80 -17.74
C ARG A 377 -4.25 14.01 -18.36
N SER A 378 -2.99 14.22 -18.01
CA SER A 378 -2.16 15.29 -18.57
C SER A 378 -1.90 15.04 -20.06
N VAL A 379 -1.62 13.79 -20.47
CA VAL A 379 -1.52 13.40 -21.88
C VAL A 379 -2.86 13.63 -22.59
N ALA A 380 -3.99 13.25 -21.98
CA ALA A 380 -5.31 13.51 -22.56
C ALA A 380 -5.52 15.02 -22.79
N LEU A 381 -5.16 15.86 -21.81
CA LEU A 381 -5.29 17.32 -21.90
C LEU A 381 -4.37 17.92 -22.97
N ILE A 382 -3.11 17.49 -23.06
CA ILE A 382 -2.19 17.92 -24.13
C ILE A 382 -2.74 17.54 -25.49
N GLN A 383 -3.21 16.29 -25.66
CA GLN A 383 -3.83 15.87 -26.90
C GLN A 383 -5.05 16.74 -27.22
N LEU A 384 -5.93 17.05 -26.26
CA LEU A 384 -7.07 17.96 -26.48
C LEU A 384 -6.62 19.38 -26.85
N MET A 385 -5.62 19.94 -26.19
CA MET A 385 -5.13 21.30 -26.44
C MET A 385 -4.44 21.43 -27.81
N GLN A 386 -3.70 20.40 -28.22
CA GLN A 386 -3.06 20.34 -29.54
C GLN A 386 -4.07 20.04 -30.66
N ARG A 387 -5.30 19.63 -30.32
CA ARG A 387 -6.37 19.33 -31.27
C ARG A 387 -7.22 20.57 -31.56
N THR A 388 -6.74 21.42 -32.47
CA THR A 388 -7.66 22.26 -33.29
C THR A 388 -8.36 21.45 -34.38
N THR A 389 -8.09 20.14 -34.52
CA THR A 389 -8.64 19.30 -35.58
C THR A 389 -9.34 18.02 -35.09
N VAL A 390 -8.81 17.21 -34.16
CA VAL A 390 -9.33 15.82 -33.95
C VAL A 390 -10.59 15.67 -33.07
N VAL A 391 -10.85 16.53 -32.07
CA VAL A 391 -12.14 16.49 -31.33
C VAL A 391 -13.32 16.81 -32.24
N ALA A 392 -13.09 17.67 -33.23
CA ALA A 392 -14.03 17.84 -34.32
C ALA A 392 -14.20 16.53 -35.10
N HIS A 393 -13.16 15.73 -35.36
CA HIS A 393 -13.30 14.52 -36.19
C HIS A 393 -14.23 13.47 -35.60
N ASP A 394 -14.11 13.07 -34.33
CA ASP A 394 -15.00 12.04 -33.76
C ASP A 394 -16.41 12.54 -33.51
N GLN A 395 -16.57 13.79 -33.03
CA GLN A 395 -17.90 14.40 -32.93
C GLN A 395 -18.54 14.59 -34.32
N ILE A 396 -17.77 14.96 -35.34
CA ILE A 396 -18.24 15.07 -36.74
C ILE A 396 -18.52 13.67 -37.32
N ARG A 397 -17.77 12.61 -36.95
CA ARG A 397 -18.06 11.22 -37.35
C ARG A 397 -19.37 10.74 -36.73
N ASP A 398 -19.59 11.03 -35.44
CA ASP A 398 -20.83 10.71 -34.74
C ASP A 398 -22.03 11.47 -35.32
N GLU A 399 -21.89 12.78 -35.54
CA GLU A 399 -22.91 13.61 -36.21
C GLU A 399 -23.19 13.13 -37.63
N LEU A 400 -22.14 12.81 -38.39
CA LEU A 400 -22.27 12.25 -39.74
C LEU A 400 -23.03 10.93 -39.70
N PHE A 401 -22.71 10.05 -38.75
CA PHE A 401 -23.39 8.77 -38.65
C PHE A 401 -24.84 8.92 -38.21
N ASP A 402 -25.14 9.83 -37.28
CA ASP A 402 -26.52 10.17 -36.92
C ASP A 402 -27.33 10.69 -38.09
N GLU A 403 -26.73 11.56 -38.90
CA GLU A 403 -27.37 12.08 -40.10
C GLU A 403 -27.68 10.94 -41.10
N LEU A 404 -26.75 10.00 -41.27
CA LEU A 404 -26.94 8.81 -42.11
C LEU A 404 -27.99 7.83 -41.57
N LEU A 405 -28.06 7.64 -40.25
CA LEU A 405 -29.03 6.75 -39.60
C LEU A 405 -30.44 7.36 -39.54
N SER A 406 -30.56 8.68 -39.47
CA SER A 406 -31.85 9.38 -39.36
C SER A 406 -32.78 9.14 -40.56
N GLY A 407 -32.22 8.87 -41.74
CA GLY A 407 -32.97 8.64 -42.97
C GLY A 407 -33.78 9.85 -43.48
N VAL A 408 -33.60 11.04 -42.90
CA VAL A 408 -34.34 12.25 -43.28
C VAL A 408 -34.00 12.65 -44.73
N ARG A 409 -35.03 12.90 -45.54
CA ARG A 409 -34.90 13.26 -46.95
C ARG A 409 -35.42 14.68 -47.22
N PRO A 410 -34.75 15.45 -48.12
CA PRO A 410 -33.57 15.09 -48.90
C PRO A 410 -32.27 15.19 -48.09
N LEU A 411 -31.33 14.26 -48.36
CA LEU A 411 -29.99 14.30 -47.76
C LEU A 411 -29.20 15.51 -48.29
N PRO A 412 -28.42 16.22 -47.46
CA PRO A 412 -27.56 17.30 -47.92
C PRO A 412 -26.52 16.85 -48.94
N ARG A 413 -26.38 17.61 -50.04
CA ARG A 413 -25.41 17.33 -51.13
C ARG A 413 -23.94 17.32 -50.66
N GLN A 414 -23.66 17.82 -49.46
CA GLN A 414 -22.30 17.90 -48.89
C GLN A 414 -21.90 16.68 -48.06
N LEU A 415 -22.77 15.68 -47.87
CA LEU A 415 -22.50 14.49 -47.06
C LEU A 415 -21.33 13.65 -47.59
N THR A 416 -21.31 13.29 -48.87
CA THR A 416 -20.23 12.49 -49.46
C THR A 416 -18.87 13.21 -49.41
N PRO A 417 -18.76 14.51 -49.78
CA PRO A 417 -17.51 15.26 -49.57
C PRO A 417 -17.10 15.39 -48.09
N ARG A 418 -18.05 15.48 -47.16
CA ARG A 418 -17.77 15.50 -45.71
C ARG A 418 -17.22 14.15 -45.24
N ALA A 419 -17.84 13.04 -45.64
CA ALA A 419 -17.39 11.69 -45.32
C ALA A 419 -15.96 11.41 -45.85
N ARG A 420 -15.68 11.78 -47.11
CA ARG A 420 -14.34 11.61 -47.70
C ARG A 420 -13.25 12.39 -46.96
N ARG A 421 -13.55 13.59 -46.44
CA ARG A 421 -12.59 14.36 -45.60
C ARG A 421 -12.29 13.68 -44.26
N LEU A 422 -13.19 12.83 -43.78
CA LEU A 422 -13.01 12.00 -42.58
C LEU A 422 -12.40 10.63 -42.91
N GLY A 423 -11.96 10.41 -44.15
CA GLY A 423 -11.40 9.13 -44.59
C GLY A 423 -12.45 8.03 -44.80
N ILE A 424 -13.73 8.38 -44.95
CA ILE A 424 -14.83 7.42 -45.15
C ILE A 424 -15.33 7.54 -46.60
N ALA A 425 -15.12 6.51 -47.39
CA ALA A 425 -15.50 6.45 -48.80
C ALA A 425 -16.93 5.90 -48.96
N ILE A 426 -17.95 6.60 -48.44
CA ILE A 426 -19.36 6.11 -48.43
C ILE A 426 -19.96 5.82 -49.81
N ASP A 427 -19.29 6.25 -50.87
CA ASP A 427 -19.61 5.93 -52.27
C ASP A 427 -19.06 4.57 -52.76
N GLU A 428 -18.24 3.90 -51.94
CA GLU A 428 -17.82 2.51 -52.12
C GLU A 428 -18.77 1.57 -51.33
N PRO A 429 -18.76 0.25 -51.61
CA PRO A 429 -19.57 -0.70 -50.86
C PRO A 429 -19.28 -0.70 -49.36
N HIS A 430 -20.31 -0.53 -48.54
CA HIS A 430 -20.26 -0.63 -47.08
C HIS A 430 -21.29 -1.63 -46.57
N VAL A 431 -21.02 -2.23 -45.41
CA VAL A 431 -21.93 -3.12 -44.70
C VAL A 431 -22.31 -2.51 -43.36
N MET A 432 -23.58 -2.67 -42.98
CA MET A 432 -24.10 -2.23 -41.70
C MET A 432 -24.15 -3.42 -40.75
N VAL A 433 -23.52 -3.27 -39.58
CA VAL A 433 -23.49 -4.29 -38.53
C VAL A 433 -24.08 -3.71 -37.25
N VAL A 434 -25.03 -4.42 -36.64
CA VAL A 434 -25.59 -4.10 -35.33
C VAL A 434 -25.27 -5.27 -34.41
N ALA A 435 -24.50 -5.02 -33.36
CA ALA A 435 -24.06 -6.01 -32.39
C ALA A 435 -24.59 -5.68 -30.99
N ARG A 436 -25.24 -6.65 -30.35
CA ARG A 436 -25.76 -6.52 -28.98
C ARG A 436 -25.07 -7.53 -28.06
N PRO A 437 -24.29 -7.06 -27.08
CA PRO A 437 -23.90 -7.82 -25.89
C PRO A 437 -25.11 -8.43 -25.17
N GLU A 438 -25.16 -9.75 -24.99
CA GLU A 438 -26.29 -10.43 -24.30
C GLU A 438 -26.09 -10.57 -22.78
N GLY A 439 -24.94 -10.14 -22.27
CA GLY A 439 -24.62 -10.11 -20.85
C GLY A 439 -23.77 -8.89 -20.52
N GLY A 440 -23.28 -8.84 -19.27
CA GLY A 440 -22.31 -7.82 -18.90
C GLY A 440 -21.98 -7.81 -17.41
N THR A 441 -20.70 -7.61 -17.13
CA THR A 441 -20.23 -7.17 -15.81
C THR A 441 -20.18 -5.64 -15.77
N PRO A 442 -20.13 -5.00 -14.59
CA PRO A 442 -19.83 -3.57 -14.50
C PRO A 442 -18.56 -3.25 -15.30
N GLY A 443 -18.66 -2.36 -16.29
CA GLY A 443 -17.56 -2.01 -17.20
C GLY A 443 -17.63 -2.66 -18.60
N SER A 444 -18.49 -3.65 -18.84
CA SER A 444 -18.67 -4.24 -20.18
C SER A 444 -19.09 -3.20 -21.22
N ALA A 445 -19.99 -2.26 -20.88
CA ALA A 445 -20.39 -1.19 -21.79
C ALA A 445 -19.21 -0.29 -22.22
N SER A 446 -18.34 0.06 -21.27
CA SER A 446 -17.14 0.86 -21.52
C SER A 446 -16.11 0.10 -22.35
N ARG A 447 -15.90 -1.21 -22.10
CA ARG A 447 -15.06 -2.08 -22.96
C ARG A 447 -15.58 -2.11 -24.38
N THR A 448 -16.89 -2.32 -24.53
CA THR A 448 -17.56 -2.35 -25.84
C THR A 448 -17.38 -1.05 -26.60
N ALA A 449 -17.54 0.11 -25.94
CA ALA A 449 -17.34 1.42 -26.58
C ALA A 449 -15.88 1.65 -26.99
N ALA A 450 -14.92 1.33 -26.12
CA ALA A 450 -13.49 1.46 -26.42
C ALA A 450 -13.07 0.55 -27.58
N TRP A 451 -13.57 -0.68 -27.62
CA TRP A 451 -13.37 -1.61 -28.72
C TRP A 451 -14.00 -1.08 -30.01
N ALA A 452 -15.27 -0.65 -29.98
CA ALA A 452 -16.00 -0.20 -31.16
C ALA A 452 -15.33 1.02 -31.82
N SER A 453 -14.91 1.99 -31.01
CA SER A 453 -14.16 3.16 -31.49
C SER A 453 -12.85 2.75 -32.16
N SER A 454 -12.06 1.90 -31.51
CA SER A 454 -10.78 1.43 -32.05
C SER A 454 -10.97 0.59 -33.32
N TYR A 455 -11.97 -0.30 -33.34
CA TYR A 455 -12.30 -1.16 -34.49
C TYR A 455 -12.73 -0.33 -35.71
N ALA A 456 -13.60 0.66 -35.51
CA ALA A 456 -14.06 1.54 -36.57
C ALA A 456 -12.91 2.39 -37.16
N HIS A 457 -12.01 2.90 -36.32
CA HIS A 457 -10.83 3.63 -36.79
C HIS A 457 -9.89 2.76 -37.64
N ARG A 458 -9.58 1.53 -37.17
CA ARG A 458 -8.71 0.60 -37.92
C ARG A 458 -9.27 0.15 -39.25
N THR A 459 -10.59 0.06 -39.34
CA THR A 459 -11.31 -0.37 -40.55
C THR A 459 -11.79 0.79 -41.41
N SER A 460 -11.47 2.04 -41.04
CA SER A 460 -11.99 3.24 -41.71
C SER A 460 -13.53 3.33 -41.74
N GLY A 461 -14.21 2.68 -40.79
CA GLY A 461 -15.67 2.66 -40.65
C GLY A 461 -16.22 3.67 -39.63
N LEU A 462 -17.55 3.82 -39.57
CA LEU A 462 -18.24 4.60 -38.55
C LEU A 462 -18.76 3.70 -37.44
N MET A 463 -18.85 4.22 -36.22
CA MET A 463 -19.45 3.52 -35.08
C MET A 463 -20.44 4.41 -34.34
N LYS A 464 -21.42 3.79 -33.70
CA LYS A 464 -22.24 4.41 -32.66
C LYS A 464 -22.65 3.39 -31.62
N VAL A 465 -22.49 3.72 -30.35
CA VAL A 465 -23.06 2.92 -29.25
C VAL A 465 -24.37 3.58 -28.81
N TYR A 466 -25.48 2.86 -28.94
CA TYR A 466 -26.80 3.35 -28.55
C TYR A 466 -27.63 2.21 -27.97
N ASP A 467 -28.19 2.45 -26.78
CA ASP A 467 -29.00 1.48 -26.02
C ASP A 467 -28.29 0.12 -25.83
N GLY A 468 -27.02 0.18 -25.42
CA GLY A 468 -26.18 -1.01 -25.22
C GLY A 468 -25.75 -1.75 -26.50
N CYS A 469 -26.25 -1.35 -27.68
CA CYS A 469 -25.91 -1.95 -28.96
C CYS A 469 -24.86 -1.12 -29.71
N VAL A 470 -23.88 -1.80 -30.31
CA VAL A 470 -22.91 -1.21 -31.21
C VAL A 470 -23.45 -1.24 -32.63
N ARG A 471 -23.47 -0.10 -33.29
CA ARG A 471 -23.78 0.06 -34.72
C ARG A 471 -22.48 0.39 -35.43
N LEU A 472 -22.16 -0.33 -36.49
CA LEU A 472 -20.95 -0.14 -37.28
C LEU A 472 -21.32 -0.03 -38.76
N LEU A 473 -20.78 0.97 -39.45
CA LEU A 473 -20.77 1.04 -40.91
C LEU A 473 -19.35 0.78 -41.36
N LEU A 474 -19.10 -0.38 -41.96
CA LEU A 474 -17.77 -0.87 -42.30
C LEU A 474 -17.61 -0.95 -43.82
N PRO A 475 -16.45 -0.65 -44.40
CA PRO A 475 -16.21 -0.89 -45.81
C PRO A 475 -16.22 -2.40 -46.11
N GLY A 476 -16.88 -2.80 -47.20
CA GLY A 476 -16.98 -4.19 -47.61
C GLY A 476 -18.24 -4.53 -48.41
N GLU A 477 -18.23 -5.71 -49.02
CA GLU A 477 -19.36 -6.22 -49.82
C GLU A 477 -20.15 -7.33 -49.12
N ASP A 478 -19.54 -8.03 -48.16
CA ASP A 478 -20.11 -9.21 -47.52
C ASP A 478 -20.55 -8.91 -46.06
N PRO A 479 -21.86 -8.73 -45.80
CA PRO A 479 -22.34 -8.46 -44.45
C PRO A 479 -22.16 -9.65 -43.49
N ALA A 480 -22.16 -10.89 -43.99
CA ALA A 480 -21.99 -12.08 -43.15
C ALA A 480 -20.53 -12.16 -42.67
N ALA A 481 -19.56 -11.99 -43.57
CA ALA A 481 -18.15 -11.99 -43.21
C ALA A 481 -17.79 -10.86 -42.21
N ALA A 482 -18.37 -9.68 -42.38
CA ALA A 482 -18.16 -8.56 -41.46
C ALA A 482 -18.78 -8.83 -40.07
N ALA A 483 -19.96 -9.41 -40.02
CA ALA A 483 -20.60 -9.79 -38.76
C ALA A 483 -19.82 -10.89 -38.02
N ASP A 484 -19.30 -11.88 -38.74
CA ASP A 484 -18.44 -12.92 -38.19
C ASP A 484 -17.12 -12.35 -37.65
N ALA A 485 -16.52 -11.38 -38.33
CA ALA A 485 -15.33 -10.69 -37.86
C ALA A 485 -15.57 -9.93 -36.54
N VAL A 486 -16.71 -9.20 -36.46
CA VAL A 486 -17.12 -8.51 -35.24
C VAL A 486 -17.37 -9.51 -34.10
N SER A 487 -18.07 -10.63 -34.37
CA SER A 487 -18.32 -11.67 -33.37
C SER A 487 -17.03 -12.26 -32.80
N ARG A 488 -16.06 -12.54 -33.68
CA ARG A 488 -14.79 -13.18 -33.34
C ARG A 488 -13.92 -12.31 -32.44
N GLU A 489 -13.98 -10.99 -32.57
CA GLU A 489 -13.25 -10.08 -31.68
C GLU A 489 -14.04 -9.72 -30.42
N LEU A 490 -15.33 -9.41 -30.54
CA LEU A 490 -16.11 -8.84 -29.45
C LEU A 490 -16.55 -9.89 -28.42
N SER A 491 -16.88 -11.12 -28.83
CA SER A 491 -17.35 -12.16 -27.91
C SER A 491 -16.26 -12.61 -26.93
N PRO A 492 -15.02 -12.92 -27.37
CA PRO A 492 -13.94 -13.27 -26.44
C PRO A 492 -13.56 -12.11 -25.51
N LEU A 493 -13.55 -10.88 -26.04
CA LEU A 493 -13.22 -9.68 -25.26
C LEU A 493 -14.18 -9.47 -24.08
N LEU A 494 -15.47 -9.70 -24.29
CA LEU A 494 -16.49 -9.48 -23.26
C LEU A 494 -16.73 -10.69 -22.37
N GLY A 495 -16.30 -11.89 -22.79
CA GLY A 495 -16.51 -13.14 -22.06
C GLY A 495 -17.96 -13.62 -22.04
N HIS A 496 -18.82 -13.11 -22.92
CA HIS A 496 -20.21 -13.53 -23.07
C HIS A 496 -20.65 -13.42 -24.54
N LEU A 497 -21.82 -13.99 -24.84
CA LEU A 497 -22.38 -14.02 -26.19
C LEU A 497 -22.71 -12.60 -26.69
N VAL A 498 -22.54 -12.40 -28.00
CA VAL A 498 -22.89 -11.18 -28.73
C VAL A 498 -23.78 -11.58 -29.90
N THR A 499 -25.02 -11.11 -29.92
CA THR A 499 -25.95 -11.32 -31.03
C THR A 499 -25.73 -10.24 -32.07
N ILE A 500 -25.64 -10.62 -33.35
CA ILE A 500 -25.28 -9.69 -34.42
C ILE A 500 -26.24 -9.82 -35.61
N GLY A 501 -26.81 -8.70 -36.02
CA GLY A 501 -27.50 -8.56 -37.30
C GLY A 501 -26.68 -7.71 -38.26
N ALA A 502 -26.60 -8.11 -39.54
CA ALA A 502 -25.89 -7.34 -40.55
C ALA A 502 -26.64 -7.26 -41.88
N ALA A 503 -26.49 -6.15 -42.59
CA ALA A 503 -27.18 -5.89 -43.85
C ALA A 503 -26.30 -5.08 -44.82
N GLY A 504 -26.65 -5.14 -46.11
CA GLY A 504 -25.90 -4.55 -47.21
C GLY A 504 -25.50 -5.58 -48.28
N PRO A 505 -24.53 -5.25 -49.14
CA PRO A 505 -23.79 -3.98 -49.13
C PRO A 505 -24.65 -2.80 -49.58
N VAL A 506 -24.31 -1.62 -49.07
CA VAL A 506 -24.90 -0.34 -49.46
C VAL A 506 -23.86 0.49 -50.21
N VAL A 507 -24.32 1.18 -51.25
CA VAL A 507 -23.49 2.10 -52.03
C VAL A 507 -24.17 3.46 -51.99
N GLY A 508 -23.59 4.40 -51.23
CA GLY A 508 -24.12 5.74 -51.05
C GLY A 508 -24.86 5.97 -49.72
N PRO A 509 -24.95 7.24 -49.31
CA PRO A 509 -25.48 7.64 -48.00
C PRO A 509 -27.00 7.40 -47.84
N ASP A 510 -27.71 7.30 -48.96
CA ASP A 510 -29.16 7.13 -49.00
C ASP A 510 -29.61 5.74 -48.53
N GLN A 511 -28.77 4.71 -48.70
CA GLN A 511 -29.11 3.34 -48.35
C GLN A 511 -28.76 2.97 -46.91
N VAL A 512 -27.95 3.79 -46.21
CA VAL A 512 -27.44 3.49 -44.85
C VAL A 512 -28.56 3.34 -43.82
N ALA A 513 -29.52 4.26 -43.77
CA ALA A 513 -30.66 4.18 -42.84
C ALA A 513 -31.49 2.90 -43.06
N GLN A 514 -31.62 2.45 -44.31
CA GLN A 514 -32.35 1.24 -44.63
C GLN A 514 -31.58 -0.01 -44.19
N ALA A 515 -30.29 -0.10 -44.48
CA ALA A 515 -29.46 -1.20 -44.01
C ALA A 515 -29.37 -1.25 -42.48
N HIS A 516 -29.44 -0.09 -41.81
CA HIS A 516 -29.55 -0.05 -40.34
C HIS A 516 -30.82 -0.73 -39.83
N ARG A 517 -31.99 -0.41 -40.41
CA ARG A 517 -33.25 -1.07 -40.06
C ARG A 517 -33.20 -2.57 -40.33
N GLU A 518 -32.70 -2.98 -41.48
CA GLU A 518 -32.59 -4.40 -41.85
C GLU A 518 -31.67 -5.17 -40.89
N ALA A 519 -30.49 -4.62 -40.58
CA ALA A 519 -29.56 -5.23 -39.64
C ALA A 519 -30.15 -5.31 -38.22
N LEU A 520 -30.86 -4.26 -37.77
CA LEU A 520 -31.54 -4.26 -36.47
C LEU A 520 -32.65 -5.31 -36.42
N SER A 521 -33.50 -5.38 -37.45
CA SER A 521 -34.54 -6.39 -37.57
C SER A 521 -33.99 -7.81 -37.59
N CYS A 522 -32.80 -8.01 -38.20
CA CYS A 522 -32.12 -9.30 -38.15
C CYS A 522 -31.71 -9.70 -36.73
N LEU A 523 -31.18 -8.74 -35.96
CA LEU A 523 -30.81 -8.95 -34.57
C LEU A 523 -32.03 -9.22 -33.69
N GLU A 524 -33.11 -8.46 -33.87
CA GLU A 524 -34.37 -8.66 -33.14
C GLU A 524 -34.97 -10.03 -33.45
N ALA A 525 -34.97 -10.46 -34.71
CA ALA A 525 -35.44 -11.80 -35.10
C ALA A 525 -34.62 -12.92 -34.44
N LEU A 526 -33.28 -12.80 -34.39
CA LEU A 526 -32.44 -13.75 -33.67
C LEU A 526 -32.80 -13.84 -32.18
N THR A 527 -33.12 -12.69 -31.59
CA THR A 527 -33.53 -12.59 -30.17
C THR A 527 -34.83 -13.33 -29.91
N GLU A 528 -35.86 -13.04 -30.71
CA GLU A 528 -37.20 -13.63 -30.57
C GLU A 528 -37.19 -15.14 -30.88
N LEU A 529 -36.31 -15.60 -31.76
CA LEU A 529 -36.10 -17.01 -32.07
C LEU A 529 -35.24 -17.75 -31.03
N GLY A 530 -34.77 -17.05 -29.99
CA GLY A 530 -33.93 -17.62 -28.93
C GLY A 530 -32.50 -17.99 -29.36
N ASN A 531 -32.04 -17.48 -30.51
CA ASN A 531 -30.71 -17.74 -31.05
C ASN A 531 -29.71 -16.65 -30.60
N LEU A 532 -29.53 -16.54 -29.28
CA LEU A 532 -28.62 -15.58 -28.67
C LEU A 532 -27.15 -15.91 -28.99
N GLY A 533 -26.36 -14.90 -29.34
CA GLY A 533 -24.98 -15.10 -29.81
C GLY A 533 -24.87 -15.48 -31.29
N GLY A 534 -26.01 -15.57 -31.99
CA GLY A 534 -26.05 -15.83 -33.42
C GLY A 534 -25.66 -14.63 -34.27
N VAL A 535 -25.28 -14.91 -35.51
CA VAL A 535 -25.08 -13.94 -36.58
C VAL A 535 -26.14 -14.16 -37.64
N ALA A 536 -26.81 -13.10 -38.08
CA ALA A 536 -27.81 -13.18 -39.16
C ALA A 536 -27.72 -12.03 -40.14
N THR A 537 -27.99 -12.36 -41.40
CA THR A 537 -28.19 -11.43 -42.50
C THR A 537 -29.56 -11.67 -43.14
N PRO A 538 -30.14 -10.70 -43.87
CA PRO A 538 -31.37 -10.91 -44.61
C PRO A 538 -31.32 -12.13 -45.55
N GLN A 539 -30.16 -12.39 -46.15
CA GLN A 539 -29.90 -13.53 -47.03
C GLN A 539 -30.03 -14.88 -46.31
N GLN A 540 -29.48 -14.98 -45.10
CA GLN A 540 -29.43 -16.22 -44.33
C GLN A 540 -30.76 -16.53 -43.63
N MET A 541 -31.64 -15.54 -43.46
CA MET A 541 -32.95 -15.70 -42.82
C MET A 541 -34.09 -16.11 -43.77
N GLY A 542 -33.79 -16.40 -45.04
CA GLY A 542 -34.77 -16.94 -45.97
C GLY A 542 -36.00 -16.04 -46.13
N PHE A 543 -37.21 -16.60 -45.93
CA PHE A 543 -38.45 -15.83 -46.00
C PHE A 543 -38.55 -14.71 -44.96
N LEU A 544 -38.03 -14.93 -43.76
CA LEU A 544 -38.03 -13.89 -42.71
C LEU A 544 -37.24 -12.66 -43.18
N GLY A 545 -36.15 -12.85 -43.95
CA GLY A 545 -35.40 -11.75 -44.56
C GLY A 545 -36.23 -10.89 -45.52
N VAL A 546 -37.26 -11.44 -46.15
CA VAL A 546 -38.19 -10.70 -47.04
C VAL A 546 -39.21 -9.89 -46.24
N LEU A 547 -39.68 -10.44 -45.12
CA LEU A 547 -40.61 -9.73 -44.22
C LEU A 547 -39.91 -8.57 -43.51
N LEU A 548 -38.61 -8.71 -43.25
CA LEU A 548 -37.80 -7.75 -42.51
C LEU A 548 -37.11 -6.71 -43.42
N SER A 549 -37.11 -6.88 -44.74
CA SER A 549 -36.50 -5.94 -45.70
C SER A 549 -37.57 -5.11 -46.43
N GLU A 550 -37.38 -3.79 -46.51
CA GLU A 550 -38.25 -2.90 -47.30
C GLU A 550 -37.83 -2.81 -48.77
N THR A 551 -36.60 -3.24 -49.10
CA THR A 551 -36.01 -3.10 -50.44
C THR A 551 -35.98 -4.38 -51.24
N ARG A 552 -35.86 -5.54 -50.58
CA ARG A 552 -35.89 -6.84 -51.26
C ARG A 552 -37.32 -7.19 -51.60
N GLY A 553 -37.58 -7.18 -52.89
CA GLY A 553 -38.87 -7.56 -53.41
C GLY A 553 -39.10 -9.05 -53.19
N VAL A 554 -40.38 -9.42 -53.08
CA VAL A 554 -40.85 -10.80 -53.19
C VAL A 554 -40.25 -11.53 -54.42
N ASP A 555 -39.84 -10.81 -55.47
CA ASP A 555 -39.17 -11.39 -56.65
C ASP A 555 -37.80 -11.98 -56.34
N ASP A 556 -36.96 -11.27 -55.56
CA ASP A 556 -35.60 -11.73 -55.26
C ASP A 556 -35.64 -13.02 -54.45
N TYR A 557 -36.61 -13.13 -53.53
CA TYR A 557 -36.88 -14.35 -52.79
C TYR A 557 -37.32 -15.49 -53.70
N VAL A 558 -38.29 -15.24 -54.59
CA VAL A 558 -38.76 -16.24 -55.56
C VAL A 558 -37.63 -16.71 -56.47
N ALA A 559 -36.79 -15.78 -56.96
CA ALA A 559 -35.63 -16.08 -57.78
C ALA A 559 -34.58 -16.90 -57.02
N THR A 560 -34.34 -16.59 -55.75
CA THR A 560 -33.37 -17.32 -54.92
C THR A 560 -33.85 -18.74 -54.61
N VAL A 561 -35.11 -18.92 -54.25
CA VAL A 561 -35.64 -20.22 -53.76
C VAL A 561 -36.04 -21.16 -54.90
N ILE A 562 -36.68 -20.65 -55.96
CA ILE A 562 -37.19 -21.47 -57.07
C ILE A 562 -36.72 -21.01 -58.46
N GLY A 563 -35.85 -20.01 -58.54
CA GLY A 563 -35.31 -19.49 -59.82
C GLY A 563 -34.73 -20.56 -60.74
N PRO A 564 -33.90 -21.51 -60.27
CA PRO A 564 -33.39 -22.58 -61.11
C PRO A 564 -34.49 -23.43 -61.78
N VAL A 565 -35.63 -23.62 -61.12
CA VAL A 565 -36.78 -24.35 -61.66
C VAL A 565 -37.56 -23.48 -62.65
N LEU A 566 -37.75 -22.19 -62.34
CA LEU A 566 -38.40 -21.22 -63.23
C LEU A 566 -37.62 -21.05 -64.54
N ASP A 567 -36.30 -20.86 -64.44
CA ASP A 567 -35.40 -20.72 -65.58
C ASP A 567 -35.41 -21.99 -66.44
N TYR A 568 -35.41 -23.16 -65.80
CA TYR A 568 -35.50 -24.43 -66.52
C TYR A 568 -36.83 -24.60 -67.25
N ASP A 569 -37.96 -24.25 -66.62
CA ASP A 569 -39.28 -24.27 -67.26
C ASP A 569 -39.35 -23.36 -68.48
N VAL A 570 -38.76 -22.16 -68.40
CA VAL A 570 -38.69 -21.21 -69.54
C VAL A 570 -37.77 -21.73 -70.65
N GLN A 571 -36.57 -22.18 -70.30
CA GLN A 571 -35.56 -22.58 -71.29
C GLN A 571 -35.88 -23.91 -72.00
N ARG A 572 -36.52 -24.84 -71.29
CA ARG A 572 -36.80 -26.20 -71.80
C ARG A 572 -38.28 -26.44 -72.10
N PHE A 573 -39.13 -25.43 -71.95
CA PHE A 573 -40.58 -25.51 -72.12
C PHE A 573 -41.20 -26.65 -71.29
N THR A 574 -40.81 -26.73 -70.02
CA THR A 574 -41.33 -27.74 -69.07
C THR A 574 -42.37 -27.16 -68.11
N GLU A 575 -42.97 -28.03 -67.30
CA GLU A 575 -43.96 -27.65 -66.27
C GLU A 575 -43.55 -28.19 -64.88
N LEU A 576 -42.28 -28.03 -64.51
CA LEU A 576 -41.74 -28.45 -63.22
C LEU A 576 -42.33 -27.64 -62.05
N THR A 577 -42.55 -26.33 -62.21
CA THR A 577 -43.21 -25.49 -61.20
C THR A 577 -44.63 -25.98 -60.91
N ARG A 578 -45.40 -26.31 -61.96
CA ARG A 578 -46.76 -26.90 -61.83
C ARG A 578 -46.73 -28.28 -61.16
N THR A 579 -45.67 -29.04 -61.41
CA THR A 579 -45.46 -30.36 -60.81
C THR A 579 -45.18 -30.23 -59.30
N LEU A 580 -44.35 -29.26 -58.89
CA LEU A 580 -44.12 -28.93 -57.48
C LEU A 580 -45.40 -28.50 -56.76
N GLU A 581 -46.21 -27.63 -57.37
CA GLU A 581 -47.49 -27.19 -56.79
C GLU A 581 -48.44 -28.38 -56.54
N ALA A 582 -48.62 -29.26 -57.53
CA ALA A 582 -49.47 -30.43 -57.41
C ALA A 582 -48.91 -31.46 -56.41
N TYR A 583 -47.59 -31.59 -56.33
CA TYR A 583 -46.91 -32.45 -55.37
C TYR A 583 -47.17 -32.01 -53.92
N PHE A 584 -46.96 -30.74 -53.61
CA PHE A 584 -47.23 -30.20 -52.27
C PHE A 584 -48.72 -30.19 -51.93
N ALA A 585 -49.60 -29.87 -52.90
CA ALA A 585 -51.05 -29.94 -52.70
C ALA A 585 -51.57 -31.36 -52.40
N SER A 586 -50.79 -32.38 -52.80
CA SER A 586 -51.12 -33.80 -52.60
C SER A 586 -50.36 -34.42 -51.42
N SER A 587 -50.05 -33.62 -50.39
CA SER A 587 -49.31 -34.05 -49.19
C SER A 587 -47.99 -34.76 -49.52
N ALA A 588 -47.24 -34.24 -50.51
CA ALA A 588 -45.97 -34.78 -50.95
C ALA A 588 -46.06 -36.23 -51.52
N SER A 589 -47.21 -36.61 -52.09
CA SER A 589 -47.42 -37.92 -52.73
C SER A 589 -47.31 -37.84 -54.27
N PRO A 590 -46.31 -38.51 -54.90
CA PRO A 590 -46.17 -38.52 -56.36
C PRO A 590 -47.38 -39.14 -57.09
N THR A 591 -47.98 -40.18 -56.50
CA THR A 591 -49.14 -40.88 -57.07
C THR A 591 -50.38 -39.98 -57.12
N HIS A 592 -50.67 -39.27 -56.04
CA HIS A 592 -51.82 -38.36 -56.00
C HIS A 592 -51.59 -37.11 -56.86
N ALA A 593 -50.34 -36.60 -56.91
CA ALA A 593 -49.96 -35.50 -57.79
C ALA A 593 -50.13 -35.87 -59.27
N ALA A 594 -49.80 -37.10 -59.66
CA ALA A 594 -49.97 -37.62 -61.02
C ALA A 594 -51.45 -37.63 -61.45
N SER A 595 -52.33 -38.06 -60.55
CA SER A 595 -53.79 -37.99 -60.76
C SER A 595 -54.28 -36.56 -60.95
N ALA A 596 -53.80 -35.60 -60.15
CA ALA A 596 -54.18 -34.19 -60.26
C ALA A 596 -53.66 -33.54 -61.57
N LEU A 597 -52.47 -33.94 -62.02
CA LEU A 597 -51.85 -33.45 -63.26
C LEU A 597 -52.31 -34.18 -64.52
N HIS A 598 -53.12 -35.24 -64.39
CA HIS A 598 -53.55 -36.11 -65.50
C HIS A 598 -52.38 -36.71 -66.29
N VAL A 599 -51.33 -37.13 -65.58
CA VAL A 599 -50.15 -37.79 -66.15
C VAL A 599 -49.87 -39.11 -65.44
N HIS A 600 -48.99 -39.94 -66.01
CA HIS A 600 -48.56 -41.19 -65.37
C HIS A 600 -47.67 -40.91 -64.15
N PRO A 601 -47.77 -41.67 -63.03
CA PRO A 601 -46.91 -41.51 -61.84
C PRO A 601 -45.41 -41.45 -62.14
N ASN A 602 -44.92 -42.31 -63.04
CA ASN A 602 -43.51 -42.31 -63.48
C ASN A 602 -43.06 -40.96 -64.07
N THR A 603 -43.94 -40.21 -64.73
CA THR A 603 -43.64 -38.89 -65.27
C THR A 603 -43.45 -37.87 -64.14
N VAL A 604 -44.25 -37.94 -63.08
CA VAL A 604 -44.08 -37.11 -61.89
C VAL A 604 -42.79 -37.47 -61.17
N SER A 605 -42.49 -38.76 -60.97
CA SER A 605 -41.23 -39.20 -60.35
C SER A 605 -40.00 -38.68 -61.11
N ARG A 606 -39.97 -38.80 -62.44
CA ARG A 606 -38.88 -38.24 -63.26
C ARG A 606 -38.77 -36.72 -63.18
N ARG A 607 -39.91 -36.01 -63.10
CA ARG A 607 -39.90 -34.55 -62.92
C ARG A 607 -39.37 -34.17 -61.54
N LEU A 608 -39.74 -34.91 -60.50
CA LEU A 608 -39.24 -34.71 -59.13
C LEU A 608 -37.74 -35.01 -59.03
N GLU A 609 -37.23 -36.06 -59.68
CA GLU A 609 -35.79 -36.31 -59.81
C GLU A 609 -35.06 -35.11 -60.43
N ARG A 610 -35.61 -34.55 -61.52
CA ARG A 610 -35.04 -33.36 -62.16
C ARG A 610 -35.10 -32.12 -61.25
N ILE A 611 -36.16 -31.96 -60.47
CA ILE A 611 -36.26 -30.88 -59.48
C ILE A 611 -35.20 -31.07 -58.38
N THR A 612 -34.95 -32.31 -57.95
CA THR A 612 -33.88 -32.63 -57.00
C THR A 612 -32.50 -32.26 -57.55
N GLU A 613 -32.26 -32.45 -58.85
CA GLU A 613 -31.02 -32.01 -59.50
C GLU A 613 -30.88 -30.47 -59.54
N LEU A 614 -31.99 -29.74 -59.65
CA LEU A 614 -32.01 -28.28 -59.76
C LEU A 614 -31.97 -27.56 -58.39
N LEU A 615 -32.65 -28.11 -57.38
CA LEU A 615 -32.76 -27.51 -56.04
C LEU A 615 -31.86 -28.20 -54.99
N GLY A 616 -31.22 -29.32 -55.33
CA GLY A 616 -30.36 -30.10 -54.45
C GLY A 616 -31.12 -31.11 -53.57
N ALA A 617 -30.41 -32.13 -53.08
CA ALA A 617 -30.99 -33.32 -52.42
C ALA A 617 -31.87 -33.04 -51.19
N GLY A 618 -31.64 -31.93 -50.47
CA GLY A 618 -32.37 -31.56 -49.25
C GLY A 618 -33.65 -30.74 -49.47
N TRP A 619 -34.12 -30.53 -50.71
CA TRP A 619 -35.26 -29.63 -50.96
C TRP A 619 -36.59 -30.07 -50.30
N GLN A 620 -36.69 -31.34 -49.92
CA GLN A 620 -37.87 -31.91 -49.24
C GLN A 620 -37.81 -31.83 -47.70
N GLU A 621 -36.70 -31.34 -47.14
CA GLU A 621 -36.60 -31.12 -45.68
C GLU A 621 -37.65 -30.10 -45.22
N PRO A 622 -38.22 -30.23 -44.00
CA PRO A 622 -39.38 -29.44 -43.57
C PRO A 622 -39.24 -27.93 -43.77
N GLU A 623 -38.08 -27.37 -43.44
CA GLU A 623 -37.80 -25.93 -43.56
C GLU A 623 -37.70 -25.48 -45.03
N ARG A 624 -36.92 -26.18 -45.85
CA ARG A 624 -36.77 -25.88 -47.29
C ARG A 624 -38.07 -26.13 -48.07
N ALA A 625 -38.81 -27.16 -47.71
CA ALA A 625 -40.11 -27.47 -48.32
C ALA A 625 -41.14 -26.36 -48.03
N LEU A 626 -41.10 -25.73 -46.86
CA LEU A 626 -41.94 -24.58 -46.52
C LEU A 626 -41.56 -23.35 -47.35
N GLU A 627 -40.27 -23.05 -47.48
CA GLU A 627 -39.78 -21.94 -48.30
C GLU A 627 -40.20 -22.08 -49.76
N ILE A 628 -40.03 -23.28 -50.34
CA ILE A 628 -40.42 -23.56 -51.72
C ILE A 628 -41.94 -23.39 -51.88
N GLN A 629 -42.75 -23.88 -50.93
CA GLN A 629 -44.21 -23.69 -50.97
C GLN A 629 -44.61 -22.21 -50.90
N LEU A 630 -43.94 -21.41 -50.07
CA LEU A 630 -44.17 -19.96 -49.99
C LEU A 630 -43.77 -19.27 -51.29
N ALA A 631 -42.58 -19.56 -51.84
CA ALA A 631 -42.11 -19.01 -53.10
C ALA A 631 -43.06 -19.32 -54.27
N LEU A 632 -43.57 -20.55 -54.37
CA LEU A 632 -44.57 -20.94 -55.38
C LEU A 632 -45.87 -20.13 -55.27
N ARG A 633 -46.41 -19.99 -54.05
CA ARG A 633 -47.63 -19.20 -53.81
C ARG A 633 -47.43 -17.72 -54.15
N LEU A 634 -46.28 -17.15 -53.76
CA LEU A 634 -45.93 -15.76 -54.06
C LEU A 634 -45.78 -15.54 -55.57
N HIS A 635 -45.07 -16.43 -56.27
CA HIS A 635 -44.92 -16.38 -57.72
C HIS A 635 -46.29 -16.41 -58.44
N ARG A 636 -47.18 -17.31 -58.02
CA ARG A 636 -48.54 -17.43 -58.58
C ARG A 636 -49.40 -16.18 -58.32
N ALA A 637 -49.37 -15.68 -57.09
CA ALA A 637 -50.11 -14.46 -56.71
C ALA A 637 -49.64 -13.26 -57.55
N ARG A 638 -48.32 -13.11 -57.72
CA ARG A 638 -47.73 -12.03 -58.52
C ARG A 638 -48.06 -12.12 -60.00
N ARG A 639 -48.00 -13.31 -60.62
CA ARG A 639 -48.44 -13.49 -62.03
C ARG A 639 -49.89 -13.04 -62.23
N THR A 640 -50.75 -13.36 -61.28
CA THR A 640 -52.17 -12.99 -61.33
C THR A 640 -52.39 -11.48 -61.16
N LEU A 641 -51.63 -10.84 -60.27
CA LEU A 641 -51.69 -9.40 -60.04
C LEU A 641 -51.11 -8.59 -61.22
N ASN A 642 -49.98 -9.03 -61.78
CA ASN A 642 -49.36 -8.38 -62.93
C ASN A 642 -50.23 -8.50 -64.19
N HIS A 643 -50.88 -9.64 -64.44
CA HIS A 643 -51.85 -9.78 -65.55
C HIS A 643 -53.04 -8.81 -65.42
N ARG A 644 -53.57 -8.61 -64.21
CA ARG A 644 -54.65 -7.64 -63.95
C ARG A 644 -54.24 -6.18 -64.12
N GLN A 645 -52.97 -5.84 -63.87
CA GLN A 645 -52.44 -4.50 -64.11
C GLN A 645 -52.25 -4.22 -65.61
N THR A 646 -51.72 -5.18 -66.38
CA THR A 646 -51.60 -5.04 -67.83
C THR A 646 -52.95 -4.95 -68.55
N ASP A 647 -53.98 -5.69 -68.10
CA ASP A 647 -55.33 -5.59 -68.67
C ASP A 647 -56.00 -4.24 -68.36
N ARG A 648 -55.77 -3.66 -67.17
CA ARG A 648 -56.27 -2.32 -66.81
C ARG A 648 -55.57 -1.20 -67.60
N SER A 649 -54.26 -1.31 -67.83
CA SER A 649 -53.51 -0.35 -68.66
C SER A 649 -53.88 -0.43 -70.15
N GLY A 650 -54.19 -1.63 -70.66
CA GLY A 650 -54.72 -1.82 -72.02
C GLY A 650 -56.11 -1.20 -72.21
N ALA A 651 -57.02 -1.39 -71.24
CA ALA A 651 -58.37 -0.82 -71.29
C ALA A 651 -58.39 0.72 -71.17
N GLN A 652 -57.43 1.33 -70.46
CA GLN A 652 -57.28 2.79 -70.41
C GLN A 652 -56.69 3.38 -71.70
N ALA A 653 -55.84 2.65 -72.42
CA ALA A 653 -55.31 3.06 -73.72
C ALA A 653 -56.37 2.98 -74.85
N GLU A 654 -57.31 2.03 -74.77
CA GLU A 654 -58.43 1.95 -75.72
C GLU A 654 -59.53 2.98 -75.46
N SER A 655 -59.77 3.37 -74.20
CA SER A 655 -60.74 4.42 -73.84
C SER A 655 -60.28 5.86 -74.17
N THR A 656 -59.01 6.04 -74.58
CA THR A 656 -58.47 7.33 -75.06
C THR A 656 -58.46 7.41 -76.60
N ARG A 657 -58.93 6.37 -77.30
CA ARG A 657 -58.95 6.28 -78.77
C ARG A 657 -60.36 6.17 -79.39
N VAL A 658 -61.41 6.44 -78.61
CA VAL A 658 -62.78 6.66 -79.07
C VAL A 658 -63.22 8.03 -78.59
#